data_AF-K6UEN8-F1
#
_entry.id   AF-K6UEN8-F1
#
_cell.length_a   1.000
_cell.length_b   1.000
_cell.length_c   1.000
_cell.angle_alpha   90.00
_cell.angle_beta   90.00
_cell.angle_gamma   90.00
#
_symmetry.space_group_name_H-M   'P 1'
#
loop_
_entity.id
_entity.type
_entity.pdbx_description
1 polymer ?
#
loop_
_entity_poly.entity_id
_entity_poly.type
_entity_poly.pdbx_seq_one_letter_code
_entity_poly.pdbx_strand_id
1 'polypeptide(L)'
;MTSLRNIRVLFMFLLLFISKNVIGYVNEKENLEELKYVVESKEMFDNLTGLERLIIQTLKYDNVRLPVLNPSLEEYLNMSNFMIVTHNINNKNETKLVVPTPNAEIHDLIKYEHVTKQQIIQRYDSENSDSIKKKLLLLKALKITKLMLIPMYAYEKTKDLKKSLEELNAVFFPKDEELGKENSYQYSKSYFEKIINYINGVKKKESKDNAYSTIIIGEDLSKIQKSSDLFFTTNDNIEFMSKLDKIAGHFGIAMYNLVGSNLIGKLFAALGHFVVLQLALRRYDQFFKFGKVRFFNWQKILSFSATDRFKVLDTMCNVQGFQDVQTKRRIVYLKDDRKSTFDECNILEFLVHYFNKYQSSLVSGLYQEDFKTHYLQEHTDIRNEFFKFMCNDINHCNIYSSKLFLSENDSMKPLNSDTPYYKSISAYNLYTNFFYFTRRYTQFTPNHILYVHFLNLTGILSNFTGVEKCNSIEDSPKKSANNDSSIEDYGQSKSTKCNFCKGVFTYINSKHEETPSMLQKFFTFVTKIININSVSTLVRNLSVYEEYDNFLTNDINWYTFLLLLRLTSYKEIAEKDVGEAMYLDLKKEDKFNKTVTTNYWYPSYLKKAYTLYVRNKLAINLVLLELENLLNKGTIEKMKKCVRFLLHVNSFLQLDFFHNLNEPGPRENRMHPLSMVLENQFALWSSSSSLGYFFLNYDDPTTRKQMHEKLRSDRMVIPKFYKVSVMLKRHITKAYQSYFNQRHVRNLYENYDTFNISNKIMLMKDSYESYLENYQDIIF
;
A
#
# COMPACT_ATOMS: atom_id res chain seq x y z
N MET A 1 32.42 61.20 25.51
CA MET A 1 32.47 59.76 25.18
C MET A 1 31.11 59.04 25.27
N THR A 2 30.14 59.54 26.02
CA THR A 2 28.76 58.99 26.13
C THR A 2 27.86 59.28 24.91
N SER A 3 28.05 60.39 24.20
CA SER A 3 27.25 60.77 23.01
C SER A 3 27.47 59.84 21.79
N LEU A 4 28.71 59.44 21.50
CA LEU A 4 29.04 58.53 20.38
C LEU A 4 28.49 57.10 20.57
N ARG A 5 28.30 56.66 21.81
CA ARG A 5 27.76 55.33 22.13
C ARG A 5 26.24 55.27 21.88
N ASN A 6 25.51 56.35 22.17
CA ASN A 6 24.09 56.46 21.87
C ASN A 6 23.80 56.53 20.36
N ILE A 7 24.66 57.19 19.58
CA ILE A 7 24.52 57.26 18.11
C ILE A 7 24.71 55.88 17.47
N ARG A 8 25.68 55.08 17.93
CA ARG A 8 25.87 53.69 17.44
C ARG A 8 24.70 52.77 17.78
N VAL A 9 24.12 52.93 18.98
CA VAL A 9 22.92 52.17 19.39
C VAL A 9 21.72 52.60 18.57
N LEU A 10 21.53 53.92 18.34
CA LEU A 10 20.47 54.44 17.49
C LEU A 10 20.62 53.95 16.04
N PHE A 11 21.83 53.92 15.50
CA PHE A 11 22.11 53.43 14.14
C PHE A 11 21.87 51.91 14.03
N MET A 12 22.18 51.14 15.06
CA MET A 12 21.83 49.71 15.16
C MET A 12 20.32 49.50 15.22
N PHE A 13 19.58 50.31 16.00
CA PHE A 13 18.12 50.27 16.02
C PHE A 13 17.51 50.68 14.67
N LEU A 14 18.07 51.69 14.01
CA LEU A 14 17.63 52.14 12.69
C LEU A 14 17.91 51.06 11.62
N LEU A 15 19.09 50.43 11.65
CA LEU A 15 19.44 49.30 10.78
C LEU A 15 18.54 48.09 11.02
N LEU A 16 18.22 47.75 12.28
CA LEU A 16 17.29 46.67 12.63
C LEU A 16 15.85 46.98 12.21
N PHE A 17 15.45 48.25 12.23
CA PHE A 17 14.12 48.69 11.81
C PHE A 17 14.00 48.68 10.28
N ILE A 18 15.03 49.17 9.57
CA ILE A 18 15.12 49.12 8.11
C ILE A 18 15.21 47.66 7.65
N SER A 19 16.01 46.82 8.29
CA SER A 19 16.12 45.40 7.92
C SER A 19 14.79 44.67 8.12
N LYS A 20 14.06 44.91 9.22
CA LYS A 20 12.73 44.29 9.42
C LYS A 20 11.71 44.71 8.37
N ASN A 21 11.69 46.00 7.98
CA ASN A 21 10.76 46.49 6.97
C ASN A 21 11.12 46.03 5.55
N VAL A 22 12.41 45.94 5.23
CA VAL A 22 12.89 45.38 3.94
C VAL A 22 12.61 43.88 3.85
N ILE A 23 12.84 43.11 4.94
CA ILE A 23 12.51 41.68 4.99
C ILE A 23 11.01 41.44 4.82
N GLY A 24 10.16 42.26 5.43
CA GLY A 24 8.70 42.17 5.26
C GLY A 24 8.25 42.37 3.82
N TYR A 25 8.81 43.37 3.12
CA TYR A 25 8.47 43.68 1.73
C TYR A 25 8.97 42.61 0.73
N VAL A 26 10.18 42.07 0.95
CA VAL A 26 10.72 40.98 0.13
C VAL A 26 9.90 39.70 0.30
N ASN A 27 9.56 39.35 1.55
CA ASN A 27 8.71 38.20 1.84
C ASN A 27 7.32 38.35 1.21
N GLU A 28 6.71 39.54 1.22
CA GLU A 28 5.40 39.77 0.62
C GLU A 28 5.40 39.46 -0.89
N LYS A 29 6.41 39.97 -1.63
CA LYS A 29 6.54 39.75 -3.07
C LYS A 29 6.80 38.27 -3.40
N GLU A 30 7.74 37.64 -2.69
CA GLU A 30 8.04 36.22 -2.89
C GLU A 30 6.84 35.32 -2.55
N ASN A 31 6.12 35.60 -1.46
CA ASN A 31 4.93 34.86 -1.06
C ASN A 31 3.84 34.94 -2.14
N LEU A 32 3.62 36.12 -2.72
CA LEU A 32 2.67 36.32 -3.82
C LEU A 32 3.06 35.55 -5.08
N GLU A 33 4.34 35.51 -5.44
CA GLU A 33 4.84 34.70 -6.56
C GLU A 33 4.61 33.20 -6.33
N GLU A 34 4.85 32.71 -5.11
CA GLU A 34 4.60 31.32 -4.72
C GLU A 34 3.11 30.93 -4.80
N LEU A 35 2.20 31.83 -4.41
CA LEU A 35 0.76 31.59 -4.53
C LEU A 35 0.29 31.69 -5.99
N LYS A 36 0.83 32.64 -6.76
CA LYS A 36 0.55 32.75 -8.21
C LYS A 36 1.01 31.51 -8.96
N TYR A 37 2.11 30.90 -8.59
CA TYR A 37 2.55 29.65 -9.20
C TYR A 37 1.48 28.55 -9.10
N VAL A 38 0.73 28.50 -7.99
CA VAL A 38 -0.34 27.52 -7.79
C VAL A 38 -1.61 27.85 -8.58
N VAL A 39 -1.98 29.13 -8.65
CA VAL A 39 -3.29 29.55 -9.16
C VAL A 39 -3.25 30.02 -10.62
N GLU A 40 -2.11 30.50 -11.11
CA GLU A 40 -1.92 31.14 -12.42
C GLU A 40 -0.96 30.37 -13.36
N SER A 41 -0.37 29.25 -12.92
CA SER A 41 0.56 28.49 -13.78
C SER A 41 -0.12 27.89 -15.01
N LYS A 42 0.25 28.42 -16.19
CA LYS A 42 -0.23 27.93 -17.49
C LYS A 42 0.14 26.47 -17.75
N GLU A 43 1.35 26.06 -17.37
CA GLU A 43 1.80 24.66 -17.54
C GLU A 43 0.96 23.70 -16.70
N MET A 44 0.67 24.06 -15.45
CA MET A 44 -0.16 23.25 -14.56
C MET A 44 -1.59 23.17 -15.09
N PHE A 45 -2.14 24.28 -15.60
CA PHE A 45 -3.46 24.31 -16.22
C PHE A 45 -3.53 23.41 -17.47
N ASP A 46 -2.56 23.51 -18.38
CA ASP A 46 -2.51 22.70 -19.60
C ASP A 46 -2.37 21.19 -19.28
N ASN A 47 -1.54 20.85 -18.28
CA ASN A 47 -1.38 19.47 -17.83
C ASN A 47 -2.65 18.90 -17.15
N LEU A 48 -3.31 19.68 -16.30
CA LEU A 48 -4.55 19.26 -15.62
C LEU A 48 -5.72 19.11 -16.61
N THR A 49 -5.88 20.05 -17.54
CA THR A 49 -6.90 19.95 -18.59
C THR A 49 -6.60 18.81 -19.57
N GLY A 50 -5.33 18.55 -19.87
CA GLY A 50 -4.90 17.37 -20.63
C GLY A 50 -5.26 16.06 -19.92
N LEU A 51 -5.01 15.96 -18.61
CA LEU A 51 -5.37 14.80 -17.80
C LEU A 51 -6.89 14.60 -17.73
N GLU A 52 -7.65 15.67 -17.54
CA GLU A 52 -9.11 15.64 -17.52
C GLU A 52 -9.68 15.01 -18.79
N ARG A 53 -9.21 15.48 -19.96
CA ARG A 53 -9.63 14.97 -21.28
C ARG A 53 -9.29 13.49 -21.44
N LEU A 54 -8.09 13.08 -21.02
CA LEU A 54 -7.66 11.68 -21.09
C LEU A 54 -8.49 10.75 -20.20
N ILE A 55 -8.85 11.19 -18.99
CA ILE A 55 -9.71 10.42 -18.09
C ILE A 55 -11.11 10.28 -18.69
N ILE A 56 -11.72 11.38 -19.15
CA ILE A 56 -13.05 11.35 -19.78
C ILE A 56 -13.06 10.45 -21.02
N GLN A 57 -12.02 10.54 -21.86
CA GLN A 57 -11.88 9.66 -23.03
C GLN A 57 -11.75 8.19 -22.63
N THR A 58 -11.04 7.90 -21.55
CA THR A 58 -10.90 6.51 -21.03
C THR A 58 -12.22 5.99 -20.49
N LEU A 59 -12.99 6.82 -19.77
CA LEU A 59 -14.32 6.45 -19.27
C LEU A 59 -15.32 6.17 -20.40
N LYS A 60 -15.18 6.87 -21.54
CA LYS A 60 -16.01 6.65 -22.74
C LYS A 60 -15.81 5.28 -23.38
N TYR A 61 -14.58 4.77 -23.41
CA TYR A 61 -14.22 3.50 -24.05
C TYR A 61 -13.88 2.41 -23.02
N ASP A 62 -14.39 2.54 -21.81
CA ASP A 62 -14.11 1.62 -20.72
C ASP A 62 -14.77 0.25 -20.96
N ASN A 63 -14.10 -0.81 -20.50
CA ASN A 63 -14.65 -2.17 -20.56
C ASN A 63 -15.81 -2.34 -19.56
N VAL A 64 -15.74 -1.64 -18.42
CA VAL A 64 -16.80 -1.64 -17.40
C VAL A 64 -17.87 -0.62 -17.80
N ARG A 65 -18.91 -1.11 -18.46
CA ARG A 65 -20.04 -0.33 -18.98
C ARG A 65 -21.03 0.10 -17.89
N LEU A 66 -20.56 0.94 -16.97
CA LEU A 66 -21.35 1.53 -15.87
C LEU A 66 -21.02 3.04 -15.75
N PRO A 67 -21.96 3.89 -15.33
CA PRO A 67 -23.35 3.57 -15.01
C PRO A 67 -24.27 3.51 -16.24
N VAL A 68 -25.22 2.58 -16.22
CA VAL A 68 -26.28 2.43 -17.23
C VAL A 68 -27.43 3.39 -16.90
N LEU A 69 -27.97 4.06 -17.92
CA LEU A 69 -29.09 4.99 -17.82
C LEU A 69 -30.38 4.25 -17.44
N ASN A 70 -31.02 4.70 -16.35
CA ASN A 70 -32.30 4.24 -15.83
C ASN A 70 -33.16 5.49 -15.50
N PRO A 71 -34.51 5.39 -15.45
CA PRO A 71 -35.38 6.54 -15.20
C PRO A 71 -35.08 7.29 -13.87
N SER A 72 -34.73 6.54 -12.82
CA SER A 72 -34.35 7.12 -11.52
C SER A 72 -33.04 7.93 -11.55
N LEU A 73 -32.20 7.73 -12.57
CA LEU A 73 -30.94 8.46 -12.74
C LEU A 73 -31.15 9.79 -13.46
N GLU A 74 -32.14 9.87 -14.35
CA GLU A 74 -32.50 11.11 -15.04
C GLU A 74 -33.05 12.15 -14.05
N GLU A 75 -33.72 11.71 -12.98
CA GLU A 75 -34.19 12.59 -11.91
C GLU A 75 -33.05 13.04 -10.96
N TYR A 76 -32.04 12.20 -10.74
CA TYR A 76 -30.95 12.48 -9.78
C TYR A 76 -29.80 13.31 -10.39
N LEU A 77 -29.50 13.11 -11.69
CA LEU A 77 -28.41 13.77 -12.40
C LEU A 77 -28.92 14.86 -13.34
N ASN A 78 -28.24 16.01 -13.39
CA ASN A 78 -28.53 17.03 -14.38
C ASN A 78 -27.96 16.63 -15.75
N MET A 79 -28.80 16.03 -16.59
CA MET A 79 -28.40 15.43 -17.88
C MET A 79 -27.75 16.42 -18.86
N SER A 80 -27.93 17.74 -18.70
CA SER A 80 -27.27 18.74 -19.54
C SER A 80 -25.74 18.74 -19.44
N ASN A 81 -25.20 18.27 -18.30
CA ASN A 81 -23.76 18.22 -18.03
C ASN A 81 -23.13 16.87 -18.38
N PHE A 82 -23.91 15.90 -18.88
CA PHE A 82 -23.46 14.55 -19.20
C PHE A 82 -23.68 14.20 -20.68
N MET A 83 -22.83 13.31 -21.20
CA MET A 83 -22.94 12.74 -22.54
C MET A 83 -23.46 11.31 -22.45
N ILE A 84 -24.39 10.95 -23.32
CA ILE A 84 -24.91 9.58 -23.45
C ILE A 84 -24.13 8.86 -24.55
N VAL A 85 -23.57 7.70 -24.21
CA VAL A 85 -22.85 6.83 -25.15
C VAL A 85 -23.63 5.53 -25.33
N THR A 86 -24.02 5.21 -26.55
CA THR A 86 -24.72 3.96 -26.87
C THR A 86 -23.72 2.87 -27.24
N HIS A 87 -23.83 1.72 -26.58
CA HIS A 87 -23.10 0.51 -26.94
C HIS A 87 -24.05 -0.61 -27.35
N ASN A 88 -23.80 -1.15 -28.54
CA ASN A 88 -24.57 -2.28 -29.10
C ASN A 88 -23.97 -3.59 -28.57
N ILE A 89 -24.78 -4.34 -27.83
CA ILE A 89 -24.47 -5.72 -27.45
C ILE A 89 -25.38 -6.61 -28.30
N ASN A 90 -24.81 -7.26 -29.31
CA ASN A 90 -25.46 -8.30 -30.11
C ASN A 90 -26.82 -7.92 -30.75
N ASN A 91 -26.90 -6.78 -31.46
CA ASN A 91 -28.04 -6.36 -32.30
C ASN A 91 -29.45 -6.33 -31.66
N LYS A 92 -29.62 -6.55 -30.35
CA LYS A 92 -30.94 -6.58 -29.70
C LYS A 92 -31.09 -5.73 -28.43
N ASN A 93 -30.03 -5.40 -27.71
CA ASN A 93 -30.11 -4.55 -26.50
C ASN A 93 -29.09 -3.40 -26.57
N GLU A 94 -29.59 -2.18 -26.82
CA GLU A 94 -28.79 -0.96 -26.73
C GLU A 94 -28.62 -0.58 -25.25
N THR A 95 -27.36 -0.54 -24.78
CA THR A 95 -27.05 -0.02 -23.44
C THR A 95 -26.63 1.44 -23.57
N LYS A 96 -27.40 2.35 -22.95
CA LYS A 96 -27.08 3.78 -22.84
C LYS A 96 -26.24 4.01 -21.60
N LEU A 97 -25.03 4.52 -21.77
CA LEU A 97 -24.10 4.84 -20.69
C LEU A 97 -24.02 6.35 -20.48
N VAL A 98 -23.87 6.76 -19.22
CA VAL A 98 -23.70 8.17 -18.86
C VAL A 98 -22.22 8.44 -18.60
N VAL A 99 -21.67 9.46 -19.28
CA VAL A 99 -20.26 9.88 -19.14
C VAL A 99 -20.22 11.39 -18.84
N PRO A 100 -19.44 11.85 -17.86
CA PRO A 100 -19.32 13.28 -17.57
C PRO A 100 -18.68 14.04 -18.74
N THR A 101 -19.16 15.25 -19.00
CA THR A 101 -18.52 16.18 -19.94
C THR A 101 -17.52 17.07 -19.21
N PRO A 102 -16.62 17.77 -19.93
CA PRO A 102 -15.72 18.74 -19.31
C PRO A 102 -16.43 19.91 -18.60
N ASN A 103 -17.71 20.14 -18.89
CA ASN A 103 -18.51 21.19 -18.27
C ASN A 103 -19.14 20.77 -16.93
N ALA A 104 -19.03 19.49 -16.55
CA ALA A 104 -19.61 18.99 -15.31
C ALA A 104 -18.94 19.63 -14.07
N GLU A 105 -19.78 20.10 -13.14
CA GLU A 105 -19.34 20.69 -11.89
C GLU A 105 -18.97 19.62 -10.84
N ILE A 106 -18.34 20.05 -9.75
CA ILE A 106 -17.91 19.14 -8.68
C ILE A 106 -19.09 18.40 -8.03
N HIS A 107 -20.22 19.07 -7.82
CA HIS A 107 -21.42 18.47 -7.25
C HIS A 107 -22.03 17.39 -8.16
N ASP A 108 -21.97 17.60 -9.49
CA ASP A 108 -22.40 16.60 -10.46
C ASP A 108 -21.50 15.36 -10.45
N LEU A 109 -20.19 15.55 -10.30
CA LEU A 109 -19.25 14.44 -10.20
C LEU A 109 -19.42 13.61 -8.92
N ILE A 110 -19.75 14.25 -7.79
CA ILE A 110 -20.04 13.54 -6.53
C ILE A 110 -21.29 12.65 -6.71
N LYS A 111 -22.37 13.21 -7.28
CA LYS A 111 -23.58 12.45 -7.59
C LYS A 111 -23.30 11.30 -8.56
N TYR A 112 -22.49 11.55 -9.59
CA TYR A 112 -22.07 10.53 -10.55
C TYR A 112 -21.27 9.39 -9.91
N GLU A 113 -20.39 9.70 -8.95
CA GLU A 113 -19.65 8.70 -8.17
C GLU A 113 -20.59 7.82 -7.34
N HIS A 114 -21.61 8.41 -6.69
CA HIS A 114 -22.60 7.67 -5.91
C HIS A 114 -23.37 6.67 -6.76
N VAL A 115 -23.87 7.13 -7.91
CA VAL A 115 -24.57 6.29 -8.89
C VAL A 115 -23.67 5.16 -9.39
N THR A 116 -22.44 5.49 -9.73
CA THR A 116 -21.48 4.51 -10.25
C THR A 116 -21.17 3.45 -9.19
N LYS A 117 -20.98 3.87 -7.93
CA LYS A 117 -20.71 2.97 -6.81
C LYS A 117 -21.90 2.07 -6.49
N GLN A 118 -23.12 2.60 -6.49
CA GLN A 118 -24.34 1.80 -6.33
C GLN A 118 -24.40 0.66 -7.35
N GLN A 119 -24.25 0.96 -8.64
CA GLN A 119 -24.33 -0.07 -9.68
C GLN A 119 -23.16 -1.06 -9.63
N ILE A 120 -21.97 -0.61 -9.22
CA ILE A 120 -20.81 -1.48 -9.00
C ILE A 120 -21.10 -2.50 -7.89
N ILE A 121 -21.65 -2.06 -6.76
CA ILE A 121 -21.95 -2.95 -5.62
C ILE A 121 -22.99 -4.01 -6.03
N GLN A 122 -24.00 -3.62 -6.81
CA GLN A 122 -25.06 -4.53 -7.28
C GLN A 122 -24.57 -5.59 -8.28
N ARG A 123 -23.55 -5.28 -9.08
CA ARG A 123 -23.01 -6.15 -10.14
C ARG A 123 -21.60 -6.65 -9.85
N TYR A 124 -21.16 -6.57 -8.60
CA TYR A 124 -19.78 -6.88 -8.25
C TYR A 124 -19.46 -8.35 -8.50
N ASP A 125 -18.38 -8.58 -9.25
CA ASP A 125 -17.84 -9.91 -9.52
C ASP A 125 -16.32 -9.88 -9.34
N SER A 126 -15.77 -10.97 -8.77
CA SER A 126 -14.34 -11.11 -8.53
C SER A 126 -13.52 -11.10 -9.81
N GLU A 127 -14.06 -11.62 -10.93
CA GLU A 127 -13.35 -11.71 -12.20
C GLU A 127 -13.04 -10.33 -12.81
N ASN A 128 -13.93 -9.35 -12.61
CA ASN A 128 -13.85 -7.99 -13.14
C ASN A 128 -13.42 -6.94 -12.10
N SER A 129 -13.06 -7.40 -10.90
CA SER A 129 -12.74 -6.53 -9.77
C SER A 129 -11.54 -5.61 -10.03
N ASP A 130 -10.54 -6.03 -10.80
CA ASP A 130 -9.39 -5.21 -11.19
C ASP A 130 -9.79 -3.97 -12.02
N SER A 131 -10.70 -4.16 -12.97
CA SER A 131 -11.24 -3.12 -13.85
C SER A 131 -12.15 -2.17 -13.09
N ILE A 132 -12.93 -2.67 -12.14
CA ILE A 132 -13.76 -1.87 -11.22
C ILE A 132 -12.88 -0.96 -10.36
N LYS A 133 -11.82 -1.49 -9.74
CA LYS A 133 -10.87 -0.71 -8.93
C LYS A 133 -10.22 0.41 -9.73
N LYS A 134 -9.77 0.11 -10.95
CA LYS A 134 -9.22 1.09 -11.89
C LYS A 134 -10.24 2.20 -12.20
N LYS A 135 -11.49 1.86 -12.46
CA LYS A 135 -12.56 2.84 -12.73
C LYS A 135 -12.78 3.79 -11.55
N LEU A 136 -12.91 3.25 -10.33
CA LEU A 136 -13.07 4.06 -9.12
C LEU A 136 -11.88 5.01 -8.91
N LEU A 137 -10.65 4.55 -9.18
CA LEU A 137 -9.45 5.39 -9.08
C LEU A 137 -9.43 6.52 -10.12
N LEU A 138 -9.84 6.24 -11.35
CA LEU A 138 -9.96 7.27 -12.40
C LEU A 138 -11.02 8.31 -12.07
N LEU A 139 -12.17 7.91 -11.51
CA LEU A 139 -13.21 8.84 -11.06
C LEU A 139 -12.72 9.74 -9.93
N LYS A 140 -12.00 9.17 -8.96
CA LYS A 140 -11.38 9.96 -7.89
C LYS A 140 -10.34 10.94 -8.44
N ALA A 141 -9.52 10.52 -9.40
CA ALA A 141 -8.55 11.38 -10.06
C ALA A 141 -9.23 12.55 -10.82
N LEU A 142 -10.35 12.28 -11.51
CA LEU A 142 -11.15 13.31 -12.18
C LEU A 142 -11.69 14.33 -11.18
N LYS A 143 -12.24 13.86 -10.05
CA LYS A 143 -12.75 14.72 -8.98
C LYS A 143 -11.67 15.64 -8.40
N ILE A 144 -10.48 15.12 -8.13
CA ILE A 144 -9.34 15.92 -7.62
C ILE A 144 -8.87 16.92 -8.67
N THR A 145 -8.78 16.50 -9.94
CA THR A 145 -8.39 17.38 -11.05
C THR A 145 -9.35 18.56 -11.16
N LYS A 146 -10.67 18.31 -11.06
CA LYS A 146 -11.68 19.38 -11.02
C LYS A 146 -11.50 20.31 -9.83
N LEU A 147 -11.30 19.79 -8.62
CA LEU A 147 -11.05 20.61 -7.44
C LEU A 147 -9.81 21.52 -7.59
N MET A 148 -8.75 21.03 -8.23
CA MET A 148 -7.54 21.81 -8.49
C MET A 148 -7.75 22.90 -9.55
N LEU A 149 -8.67 22.69 -10.52
CA LEU A 149 -8.98 23.66 -11.57
C LEU A 149 -9.89 24.81 -11.09
N ILE A 150 -10.71 24.62 -10.04
CA ILE A 150 -11.62 25.65 -9.49
C ILE A 150 -10.91 26.99 -9.23
N PRO A 151 -9.84 27.05 -8.41
CA PRO A 151 -9.18 28.32 -8.12
C PRO A 151 -8.54 28.94 -9.38
N MET A 152 -8.10 28.13 -10.35
CA MET A 152 -7.52 28.63 -11.60
C MET A 152 -8.57 29.32 -12.48
N TYR A 153 -9.74 28.71 -12.65
CA TYR A 153 -10.87 29.31 -13.39
C TYR A 153 -11.44 30.54 -12.67
N ALA A 154 -11.52 30.50 -11.34
CA ALA A 154 -11.95 31.63 -10.52
C ALA A 154 -11.02 32.83 -10.69
N TYR A 155 -9.70 32.60 -10.70
CA TYR A 155 -8.71 33.64 -10.88
C TYR A 155 -8.69 34.18 -12.31
N GLU A 156 -8.89 33.34 -13.33
CA GLU A 156 -9.01 33.80 -14.71
C GLU A 156 -10.15 34.83 -14.86
N LYS A 157 -11.28 34.58 -14.20
CA LYS A 157 -12.47 35.46 -14.20
C LYS A 157 -12.32 36.70 -13.33
N THR A 158 -11.81 36.56 -12.11
CA THR A 158 -11.83 37.61 -11.08
C THR A 158 -10.53 38.41 -10.97
N LYS A 159 -9.40 37.84 -11.41
CA LYS A 159 -8.03 38.34 -11.21
C LYS A 159 -7.69 38.62 -9.74
N ASP A 160 -8.40 38.00 -8.81
CA ASP A 160 -8.23 38.17 -7.36
C ASP A 160 -7.91 36.83 -6.70
N LEU A 161 -6.70 36.73 -6.13
CA LEU A 161 -6.21 35.53 -5.45
C LEU A 161 -7.06 35.17 -4.23
N LYS A 162 -7.56 36.17 -3.47
CA LYS A 162 -8.33 35.91 -2.25
C LYS A 162 -9.69 35.31 -2.60
N LYS A 163 -10.41 35.91 -3.56
CA LYS A 163 -11.70 35.39 -4.04
C LYS A 163 -11.59 33.98 -4.62
N SER A 164 -10.50 33.70 -5.33
CA SER A 164 -10.23 32.38 -5.90
C SER A 164 -10.07 31.30 -4.82
N LEU A 165 -9.43 31.63 -3.70
CA LEU A 165 -9.31 30.73 -2.55
C LEU A 165 -10.64 30.59 -1.79
N GLU A 166 -11.43 31.67 -1.69
CA GLU A 166 -12.76 31.63 -1.07
C GLU A 166 -13.74 30.74 -1.84
N GLU A 167 -13.70 30.77 -3.18
CA GLU A 167 -14.53 29.92 -4.05
C GLU A 167 -14.19 28.43 -3.85
N LEU A 168 -12.91 28.08 -3.74
CA LEU A 168 -12.48 26.73 -3.39
C LEU A 168 -12.94 26.34 -1.97
N ASN A 169 -12.80 27.24 -0.99
CA ASN A 169 -13.18 26.97 0.39
C ASN A 169 -14.70 26.77 0.55
N ALA A 170 -15.51 27.44 -0.27
CA ALA A 170 -16.97 27.26 -0.29
C ALA A 170 -17.39 25.83 -0.67
N VAL A 171 -16.59 25.12 -1.48
CA VAL A 171 -16.84 23.70 -1.83
C VAL A 171 -16.57 22.78 -0.65
N PHE A 172 -15.56 23.07 0.17
CA PHE A 172 -15.24 22.27 1.35
C PHE A 172 -16.14 22.59 2.55
N PHE A 173 -16.66 23.82 2.62
CA PHE A 173 -17.54 24.29 3.67
C PHE A 173 -18.78 24.96 3.05
N PRO A 174 -19.73 24.17 2.52
CA PRO A 174 -20.95 24.72 1.92
C PRO A 174 -21.72 25.55 2.95
N LYS A 175 -22.19 26.72 2.53
CA LYS A 175 -22.85 27.74 3.37
C LYS A 175 -24.34 27.47 3.65
N ASP A 176 -24.82 26.25 3.46
CA ASP A 176 -26.26 25.97 3.47
C ASP A 176 -26.89 26.27 4.86
N GLU A 177 -27.60 27.39 4.95
CA GLU A 177 -28.41 27.78 6.12
C GLU A 177 -29.52 26.76 6.44
N GLU A 178 -29.92 25.93 5.45
CA GLU A 178 -30.87 24.83 5.61
C GLU A 178 -30.25 23.59 6.27
N LEU A 179 -28.98 23.27 5.96
CA LEU A 179 -28.23 22.16 6.59
C LEU A 179 -28.03 22.39 8.10
N GLY A 180 -27.97 23.65 8.53
CA GLY A 180 -27.86 24.04 9.93
C GLY A 180 -29.14 23.83 10.74
N LYS A 181 -30.32 23.88 10.09
CA LYS A 181 -31.63 23.78 10.76
C LYS A 181 -32.08 22.33 10.96
N GLU A 182 -31.95 21.46 9.95
CA GLU A 182 -32.37 20.05 10.04
C GLU A 182 -31.42 19.19 10.91
N ASN A 183 -30.11 19.42 10.87
CA ASN A 183 -29.12 18.56 11.55
C ASN A 183 -28.87 18.92 13.03
N SER A 184 -29.35 20.08 13.50
CA SER A 184 -29.12 20.54 14.87
C SER A 184 -29.74 19.61 15.93
N TYR A 185 -30.79 18.87 15.57
CA TYR A 185 -31.42 17.86 16.44
C TYR A 185 -30.73 16.48 16.38
N GLN A 186 -30.16 16.09 15.22
CA GLN A 186 -29.69 14.72 14.98
C GLN A 186 -28.35 14.38 15.66
N TYR A 187 -27.43 15.35 15.77
CA TYR A 187 -26.13 15.20 16.46
C TYR A 187 -26.02 16.05 17.73
N SER A 188 -27.15 16.20 18.43
CA SER A 188 -27.23 16.96 19.67
C SER A 188 -26.41 16.33 20.80
N LYS A 189 -26.15 17.10 21.87
CA LYS A 189 -25.47 16.62 23.09
C LYS A 189 -26.09 15.32 23.64
N SER A 190 -27.40 15.18 23.52
CA SER A 190 -28.17 14.00 23.95
C SER A 190 -27.78 12.69 23.22
N TYR A 191 -27.40 12.77 21.93
CA TYR A 191 -26.97 11.62 21.14
C TYR A 191 -25.68 11.02 21.70
N PHE A 192 -24.68 11.87 21.97
CA PHE A 192 -23.41 11.44 22.55
C PHE A 192 -23.56 10.96 24.00
N GLU A 193 -24.45 11.57 24.79
CA GLU A 193 -24.74 11.11 26.16
C GLU A 193 -25.33 9.69 26.17
N LYS A 194 -26.25 9.37 25.25
CA LYS A 194 -26.79 8.00 25.09
C LYS A 194 -25.70 6.98 24.77
N ILE A 195 -24.78 7.32 23.86
CA ILE A 195 -23.66 6.44 23.50
C ILE A 195 -22.72 6.21 24.69
N ILE A 196 -22.36 7.27 25.42
CA ILE A 196 -21.50 7.18 26.60
C ILE A 196 -22.16 6.30 27.67
N ASN A 197 -23.46 6.47 27.91
CA ASN A 197 -24.23 5.66 28.84
C ASN A 197 -24.25 4.18 28.45
N TYR A 198 -24.43 3.88 27.16
CA TYR A 198 -24.34 2.51 26.63
C TYR A 198 -22.95 1.89 26.86
N ILE A 199 -21.88 2.60 26.48
CA ILE A 199 -20.49 2.14 26.65
C ILE A 199 -20.19 1.86 28.13
N ASN A 200 -20.60 2.77 29.02
CA ASN A 200 -20.42 2.61 30.46
C ASN A 200 -21.25 1.43 31.02
N GLY A 201 -22.43 1.16 30.45
CA GLY A 201 -23.24 -0.01 30.78
C GLY A 201 -22.57 -1.33 30.41
N VAL A 202 -22.03 -1.45 29.19
CA VAL A 202 -21.34 -2.66 28.72
C VAL A 202 -20.05 -2.91 29.51
N LYS A 203 -19.25 -1.86 29.75
CA LYS A 203 -18.01 -1.95 30.54
C LYS A 203 -18.22 -2.43 31.98
N LYS A 204 -19.44 -2.27 32.53
CA LYS A 204 -19.80 -2.79 33.86
C LYS A 204 -20.22 -4.27 33.84
N LYS A 205 -20.68 -4.79 32.71
CA LYS A 205 -21.24 -6.16 32.59
C LYS A 205 -20.21 -7.19 32.11
N GLU A 206 -19.27 -6.80 31.25
CA GLU A 206 -18.33 -7.72 30.61
C GLU A 206 -16.89 -7.52 31.09
N SER A 207 -16.06 -8.56 30.93
CA SER A 207 -14.61 -8.45 31.10
C SER A 207 -14.02 -7.46 30.09
N LYS A 208 -12.92 -6.77 30.47
CA LYS A 208 -12.35 -5.66 29.68
C LYS A 208 -12.11 -6.01 28.21
N ASP A 209 -11.68 -7.22 27.90
CA ASP A 209 -11.34 -7.63 26.52
C ASP A 209 -12.60 -7.94 25.69
N ASN A 210 -13.61 -8.56 26.29
CA ASN A 210 -14.86 -8.87 25.60
C ASN A 210 -15.74 -7.63 25.41
N ALA A 211 -15.72 -6.70 26.38
CA ALA A 211 -16.51 -5.47 26.35
C ALA A 211 -16.30 -4.66 25.06
N TYR A 212 -15.05 -4.54 24.57
CA TYR A 212 -14.78 -3.80 23.34
C TYR A 212 -15.29 -4.52 22.09
N SER A 213 -15.15 -5.86 22.03
CA SER A 213 -15.70 -6.64 20.92
C SER A 213 -17.21 -6.58 20.85
N THR A 214 -17.89 -6.60 22.01
CA THR A 214 -19.34 -6.49 22.11
C THR A 214 -19.83 -5.08 21.76
N ILE A 215 -19.09 -4.02 22.15
CA ILE A 215 -19.40 -2.64 21.74
C ILE A 215 -19.32 -2.47 20.21
N ILE A 216 -18.36 -3.14 19.55
CA ILE A 216 -18.15 -3.00 18.11
C ILE A 216 -19.14 -3.88 17.32
N ILE A 217 -19.18 -5.18 17.60
CA ILE A 217 -19.96 -6.15 16.80
C ILE A 217 -21.43 -6.20 17.24
N GLY A 218 -21.71 -6.15 18.54
CA GLY A 218 -23.06 -6.41 19.07
C GLY A 218 -23.61 -7.77 18.62
N GLU A 219 -24.90 -7.83 18.27
CA GLU A 219 -25.59 -9.04 17.77
C GLU A 219 -25.44 -9.24 16.24
N ASP A 220 -24.73 -8.35 15.54
CA ASP A 220 -24.74 -8.24 14.06
C ASP A 220 -23.77 -9.21 13.34
N LEU A 221 -23.06 -10.10 14.06
CA LEU A 221 -21.98 -10.92 13.48
C LEU A 221 -22.44 -11.80 12.30
N SER A 222 -23.61 -12.42 12.43
CA SER A 222 -24.17 -13.30 11.39
C SER A 222 -24.66 -12.53 10.16
N LYS A 223 -25.03 -11.25 10.32
CA LYS A 223 -25.46 -10.34 9.26
C LYS A 223 -24.26 -9.82 8.47
N ILE A 224 -23.18 -9.43 9.15
CA ILE A 224 -21.94 -8.94 8.52
C ILE A 224 -21.32 -10.02 7.65
N GLN A 225 -21.29 -11.26 8.13
CA GLN A 225 -20.71 -12.37 7.39
C GLN A 225 -21.46 -12.64 6.08
N LYS A 226 -22.79 -12.53 6.03
CA LYS A 226 -23.59 -12.86 4.82
C LYS A 226 -23.69 -11.74 3.79
N SER A 227 -23.12 -10.56 4.08
CA SER A 227 -23.30 -9.37 3.26
C SER A 227 -22.38 -9.38 2.03
N SER A 228 -22.94 -9.15 0.83
CA SER A 228 -22.20 -9.08 -0.44
C SER A 228 -21.37 -7.80 -0.57
N ASP A 229 -21.63 -6.80 0.26
CA ASP A 229 -21.01 -5.47 0.26
C ASP A 229 -19.84 -5.34 1.26
N LEU A 230 -19.31 -6.46 1.78
CA LEU A 230 -18.23 -6.46 2.77
C LEU A 230 -16.96 -5.74 2.29
N PHE A 231 -16.68 -5.80 0.98
CA PHE A 231 -15.53 -5.15 0.37
C PHE A 231 -15.67 -3.63 0.25
N PHE A 232 -16.88 -3.09 0.41
CA PHE A 232 -17.20 -1.67 0.23
C PHE A 232 -17.55 -1.00 1.56
N THR A 233 -17.31 0.31 1.65
CA THR A 233 -17.60 1.07 2.87
C THR A 233 -19.08 1.34 3.08
N THR A 234 -19.88 1.29 2.01
CA THR A 234 -21.33 1.54 2.00
C THR A 234 -22.05 0.39 1.29
N ASN A 235 -23.36 0.31 1.46
CA ASN A 235 -24.23 -0.53 0.64
C ASN A 235 -24.55 0.17 -0.70
N ASP A 236 -25.48 -0.40 -1.46
CA ASP A 236 -25.99 0.11 -2.74
C ASP A 236 -27.03 1.24 -2.60
N ASN A 237 -27.23 1.80 -1.39
CA ASN A 237 -28.14 2.92 -1.19
C ASN A 237 -27.41 4.28 -1.30
N ILE A 238 -27.84 5.12 -2.26
CA ILE A 238 -27.31 6.48 -2.47
C ILE A 238 -27.58 7.38 -1.27
N GLU A 239 -28.71 7.21 -0.57
CA GLU A 239 -29.05 8.02 0.60
C GLU A 239 -28.02 7.85 1.71
N PHE A 240 -27.48 6.64 1.89
CA PHE A 240 -26.43 6.39 2.86
C PHE A 240 -25.12 7.12 2.51
N MET A 241 -24.74 7.14 1.23
CA MET A 241 -23.57 7.88 0.75
C MET A 241 -23.76 9.39 0.97
N SER A 242 -24.94 9.92 0.62
CA SER A 242 -25.31 11.32 0.85
C SER A 242 -25.30 11.69 2.34
N LYS A 243 -25.77 10.79 3.22
CA LYS A 243 -25.72 10.97 4.67
C LYS A 243 -24.27 11.09 5.18
N LEU A 244 -23.35 10.26 4.67
CA LEU A 244 -21.93 10.36 5.03
C LEU A 244 -21.31 11.67 4.57
N ASP A 245 -21.66 12.17 3.38
CA ASP A 245 -21.20 13.47 2.89
C ASP A 245 -21.74 14.62 3.74
N LYS A 246 -23.02 14.57 4.14
CA LYS A 246 -23.62 15.55 5.05
C LYS A 246 -22.94 15.56 6.43
N ILE A 247 -22.65 14.38 6.99
CA ILE A 247 -21.86 14.25 8.23
C ILE A 247 -20.49 14.89 8.03
N ALA A 248 -19.84 14.62 6.89
CA ALA A 248 -18.52 15.15 6.62
C ALA A 248 -18.50 16.68 6.51
N GLY A 249 -19.50 17.27 5.86
CA GLY A 249 -19.70 18.72 5.79
C GLY A 249 -19.94 19.35 7.15
N HIS A 250 -20.84 18.77 7.95
CA HIS A 250 -21.23 19.33 9.26
C HIS A 250 -20.05 19.45 10.24
N PHE A 251 -19.18 18.43 10.32
CA PHE A 251 -18.05 18.42 11.23
C PHE A 251 -16.77 19.04 10.65
N GLY A 252 -16.81 19.56 9.42
CA GLY A 252 -15.64 20.16 8.75
C GLY A 252 -14.59 19.14 8.32
N ILE A 253 -14.97 17.89 8.07
CA ILE A 253 -14.11 16.81 7.55
C ILE A 253 -14.32 16.55 6.06
N ALA A 254 -15.12 17.37 5.38
CA ALA A 254 -15.46 17.25 3.95
C ALA A 254 -14.23 17.22 3.04
N MET A 255 -13.19 18.02 3.32
CA MET A 255 -11.93 17.98 2.56
C MET A 255 -11.32 16.57 2.55
N TYR A 256 -11.28 15.89 3.70
CA TYR A 256 -10.74 14.53 3.80
C TYR A 256 -11.62 13.51 3.08
N ASN A 257 -12.94 13.69 3.10
CA ASN A 257 -13.88 12.80 2.39
C ASN A 257 -13.78 12.97 0.87
N LEU A 258 -13.84 14.22 0.39
CA LEU A 258 -13.81 14.57 -1.03
C LEU A 258 -12.46 14.26 -1.67
N VAL A 259 -11.35 14.65 -1.04
CA VAL A 259 -9.99 14.41 -1.55
C VAL A 259 -9.57 12.96 -1.25
N GLY A 260 -10.00 12.38 -0.14
CA GLY A 260 -9.56 11.06 0.33
C GLY A 260 -8.14 11.07 0.87
N SER A 261 -7.59 9.89 1.16
CA SER A 261 -6.17 9.68 1.54
C SER A 261 -5.45 8.65 0.68
N ASN A 262 -6.02 8.32 -0.49
CA ASN A 262 -5.53 7.27 -1.39
C ASN A 262 -4.09 7.45 -1.86
N LEU A 263 -3.32 6.36 -1.81
CA LEU A 263 -2.00 6.19 -2.44
C LEU A 263 -0.93 7.15 -1.91
N ILE A 264 -0.06 6.53 -1.11
CA ILE A 264 0.93 7.12 -0.20
C ILE A 264 1.99 8.03 -0.88
N GLY A 265 1.96 8.19 -2.21
CA GLY A 265 2.81 9.13 -2.95
C GLY A 265 2.07 10.34 -3.56
N LYS A 266 1.00 10.12 -4.33
CA LYS A 266 0.39 11.18 -5.18
C LYS A 266 -0.68 12.02 -4.48
N LEU A 267 -1.24 11.56 -3.36
CA LEU A 267 -2.36 12.25 -2.71
C LEU A 267 -1.98 12.86 -1.36
N PHE A 268 -0.85 12.47 -0.76
CA PHE A 268 -0.13 13.36 0.16
C PHE A 268 0.24 14.67 -0.55
N ALA A 269 0.50 14.62 -1.86
CA ALA A 269 0.64 15.81 -2.69
C ALA A 269 -0.66 16.63 -2.79
N ALA A 270 -1.80 16.00 -3.08
CA ALA A 270 -3.09 16.70 -3.22
C ALA A 270 -3.66 17.20 -1.88
N LEU A 271 -3.70 16.35 -0.84
CA LEU A 271 -4.17 16.75 0.49
C LEU A 271 -3.24 17.81 1.09
N GLY A 272 -1.93 17.66 0.96
CA GLY A 272 -0.97 18.67 1.39
C GLY A 272 -1.15 19.99 0.65
N HIS A 273 -1.42 19.95 -0.66
CA HIS A 273 -1.75 21.13 -1.46
C HIS A 273 -3.00 21.85 -0.93
N PHE A 274 -4.12 21.14 -0.72
CA PHE A 274 -5.35 21.75 -0.21
C PHE A 274 -5.20 22.26 1.23
N VAL A 275 -4.49 21.56 2.11
CA VAL A 275 -4.21 22.02 3.48
C VAL A 275 -3.34 23.29 3.47
N VAL A 276 -2.35 23.38 2.57
CA VAL A 276 -1.53 24.59 2.37
C VAL A 276 -2.38 25.75 1.88
N LEU A 277 -3.30 25.53 0.94
CA LEU A 277 -4.23 26.56 0.46
C LEU A 277 -5.21 27.02 1.56
N GLN A 278 -5.71 26.09 2.38
CA GLN A 278 -6.53 26.41 3.53
C GLN A 278 -5.76 27.25 4.56
N LEU A 279 -4.49 26.90 4.83
CA LEU A 279 -3.62 27.67 5.70
C LEU A 279 -3.35 29.08 5.12
N ALA A 280 -3.15 29.18 3.81
CA ALA A 280 -2.96 30.44 3.09
C ALA A 280 -4.19 31.36 3.22
N LEU A 281 -5.40 30.82 3.06
CA LEU A 281 -6.64 31.58 3.21
C LEU A 281 -6.85 32.05 4.66
N ARG A 282 -6.67 31.16 5.64
CA ARG A 282 -6.84 31.50 7.07
C ARG A 282 -5.89 32.58 7.57
N ARG A 283 -4.70 32.68 6.97
CA ARG A 283 -3.65 33.63 7.33
C ARG A 283 -3.30 34.59 6.19
N TYR A 284 -4.26 34.87 5.32
CA TYR A 284 -4.02 35.66 4.12
C TYR A 284 -3.33 37.00 4.44
N ASP A 285 -3.80 37.68 5.49
CA ASP A 285 -3.24 38.97 5.91
C ASP A 285 -1.80 38.84 6.43
N GLN A 286 -1.48 37.78 7.18
CA GLN A 286 -0.14 37.57 7.76
C GLN A 286 0.90 37.19 6.70
N PHE A 287 0.50 36.40 5.70
CA PHE A 287 1.38 35.96 4.61
C PHE A 287 1.51 37.00 3.50
N PHE A 288 0.40 37.57 3.02
CA PHE A 288 0.36 38.33 1.77
C PHE A 288 0.09 39.83 1.93
N LYS A 289 -0.41 40.32 3.08
CA LYS A 289 -0.57 41.77 3.32
C LYS A 289 0.54 42.37 4.17
N PHE A 290 0.98 41.65 5.20
CA PHE A 290 1.97 42.15 6.15
C PHE A 290 3.36 41.50 6.01
N GLY A 291 3.49 40.41 5.23
CA GLY A 291 4.76 39.72 4.98
C GLY A 291 5.48 39.22 6.25
N LYS A 292 4.74 38.98 7.35
CA LYS A 292 5.33 38.64 8.66
C LYS A 292 5.93 37.24 8.69
N VAL A 293 5.40 36.35 7.87
CA VAL A 293 5.76 34.92 7.81
C VAL A 293 5.98 34.54 6.35
N ARG A 294 6.93 33.65 6.08
CA ARG A 294 7.22 33.16 4.72
C ARG A 294 6.25 32.04 4.34
N PHE A 295 5.75 32.09 3.12
CA PHE A 295 4.86 31.10 2.52
C PHE A 295 5.63 30.27 1.51
N PHE A 296 5.41 28.96 1.53
CA PHE A 296 5.96 28.04 0.54
C PHE A 296 4.84 27.20 -0.02
N ASN A 297 4.82 27.03 -1.35
CA ASN A 297 3.87 26.12 -1.97
C ASN A 297 4.25 24.65 -1.64
N TRP A 298 3.27 23.76 -1.70
CA TRP A 298 3.49 22.35 -1.30
C TRP A 298 4.51 21.63 -2.19
N GLN A 299 4.53 21.90 -3.50
CA GLN A 299 5.49 21.30 -4.43
C GLN A 299 6.94 21.67 -4.07
N LYS A 300 7.17 22.93 -3.70
CA LYS A 300 8.47 23.44 -3.24
C LYS A 300 8.86 22.84 -1.89
N ILE A 301 7.90 22.58 -1.00
CA ILE A 301 8.19 21.85 0.25
C ILE A 301 8.73 20.46 -0.08
N LEU A 302 8.13 19.72 -1.02
CA LEU A 302 8.56 18.36 -1.37
C LEU A 302 9.94 18.30 -2.04
N SER A 303 10.37 19.35 -2.75
CA SER A 303 11.70 19.39 -3.39
C SER A 303 12.86 19.56 -2.41
N PHE A 304 12.61 20.04 -1.19
CA PHE A 304 13.66 20.09 -0.17
C PHE A 304 14.09 18.69 0.30
N SER A 305 15.27 18.63 0.93
CA SER A 305 15.75 17.41 1.61
C SER A 305 14.78 16.97 2.71
N ALA A 306 14.78 15.68 3.06
CA ALA A 306 13.86 15.13 4.05
C ALA A 306 13.92 15.86 5.41
N THR A 307 15.10 16.37 5.79
CA THR A 307 15.32 17.15 7.02
C THR A 307 14.90 18.61 6.88
N ASP A 308 15.17 19.23 5.73
CA ASP A 308 14.87 20.65 5.53
C ASP A 308 13.37 20.91 5.32
N ARG A 309 12.60 19.92 4.85
CA ARG A 309 11.13 19.96 4.82
C ARG A 309 10.52 20.40 6.15
N PHE A 310 11.01 19.86 7.26
CA PHE A 310 10.52 20.21 8.59
C PHE A 310 10.93 21.62 9.04
N LYS A 311 12.12 22.09 8.62
CA LYS A 311 12.58 23.46 8.91
C LYS A 311 11.73 24.48 8.17
N VAL A 312 11.46 24.24 6.89
CA VAL A 312 10.59 25.07 6.06
C VAL A 312 9.18 25.11 6.65
N LEU A 313 8.65 23.95 7.09
CA LEU A 313 7.36 23.88 7.76
C LEU A 313 7.33 24.70 9.07
N ASP A 314 8.37 24.60 9.91
CA ASP A 314 8.46 25.39 11.15
C ASP A 314 8.48 26.90 10.87
N THR A 315 9.18 27.34 9.82
CA THR A 315 9.18 28.76 9.41
C THR A 315 7.81 29.23 8.91
N MET A 316 7.09 28.38 8.17
CA MET A 316 5.74 28.68 7.68
C MET A 316 4.70 28.71 8.81
N CYS A 317 4.87 27.86 9.82
CA CYS A 317 4.01 27.80 10.99
C CYS A 317 4.39 28.80 12.10
N ASN A 318 5.44 29.61 11.90
CA ASN A 318 5.97 30.59 12.85
C ASN A 318 6.31 29.98 14.22
N VAL A 319 6.97 28.81 14.22
CA VAL A 319 7.43 28.12 15.43
C VAL A 319 8.90 28.43 15.66
N GLN A 320 9.25 28.92 16.86
CA GLN A 320 10.63 29.08 17.30
C GLN A 320 11.12 27.77 17.90
N GLY A 321 11.89 26.98 17.14
CA GLY A 321 12.45 25.69 17.59
C GLY A 321 13.98 25.68 17.56
N PHE A 322 14.61 24.96 18.49
CA PHE A 322 16.06 24.76 18.51
C PHE A 322 16.44 23.71 17.45
N GLN A 323 17.28 24.09 16.50
CA GLN A 323 17.62 23.23 15.36
C GLN A 323 18.92 22.47 15.63
N ASP A 324 18.81 21.16 15.82
CA ASP A 324 19.95 20.25 15.81
C ASP A 324 19.78 19.24 14.66
N VAL A 325 20.69 19.29 13.69
CA VAL A 325 20.69 18.44 12.49
C VAL A 325 21.04 16.99 12.83
N GLN A 326 21.74 16.74 13.94
CA GLN A 326 22.20 15.39 14.30
C GLN A 326 21.12 14.57 15.00
N THR A 327 20.08 15.22 15.54
CA THR A 327 19.02 14.52 16.27
C THR A 327 17.78 14.28 15.40
N LYS A 328 17.16 13.11 15.56
CA LYS A 328 15.92 12.77 14.84
C LYS A 328 14.82 13.79 15.16
N ARG A 329 14.08 14.23 14.13
CA ARG A 329 12.96 15.20 14.25
C ARG A 329 12.01 14.89 15.40
N ARG A 330 11.62 13.63 15.62
CA ARG A 330 10.72 13.23 16.71
C ARG A 330 11.22 13.57 18.12
N ILE A 331 12.53 13.64 18.33
CA ILE A 331 13.14 13.99 19.63
C ILE A 331 13.13 15.50 19.80
N VAL A 332 13.48 16.24 18.74
CA VAL A 332 13.47 17.71 18.72
C VAL A 332 12.04 18.24 18.89
N TYR A 333 11.08 17.68 18.15
CA TYR A 333 9.68 18.10 18.17
C TYR A 333 9.05 18.05 19.57
N LEU A 334 9.43 17.06 20.39
CA LEU A 334 8.93 16.89 21.76
C LEU A 334 9.59 17.82 22.79
N LYS A 335 10.65 18.56 22.42
CA LYS A 335 11.34 19.51 23.30
C LYS A 335 10.79 20.93 23.19
N ASP A 336 10.25 21.31 22.03
CA ASP A 336 9.70 22.65 21.78
C ASP A 336 8.29 22.78 22.37
N ASP A 337 7.94 23.93 22.97
CA ASP A 337 6.57 24.21 23.41
C ASP A 337 5.71 24.68 22.22
N ARG A 338 4.86 23.79 21.70
CA ARG A 338 4.06 24.00 20.47
C ARG A 338 2.56 24.16 20.72
N LYS A 339 2.15 24.46 21.95
CA LYS A 339 0.72 24.60 22.37
C LYS A 339 -0.09 25.65 21.59
N SER A 340 0.55 26.55 20.84
CA SER A 340 -0.10 27.59 20.02
C SER A 340 -0.13 27.27 18.52
N THR A 341 0.22 26.05 18.11
CA THR A 341 0.26 25.66 16.69
C THR A 341 -1.12 25.30 16.15
N PHE A 342 -1.37 25.62 14.87
CA PHE A 342 -2.65 25.40 14.20
C PHE A 342 -2.83 23.92 13.86
N ASP A 343 -4.08 23.45 13.85
CA ASP A 343 -4.41 22.07 13.48
C ASP A 343 -3.87 21.72 12.09
N GLU A 344 -3.91 22.64 11.11
CA GLU A 344 -3.31 22.45 9.78
C GLU A 344 -1.81 22.15 9.83
N CYS A 345 -1.05 22.83 10.71
CA CYS A 345 0.39 22.58 10.86
C CYS A 345 0.65 21.18 11.42
N ASN A 346 -0.20 20.70 12.33
CA ASN A 346 -0.12 19.33 12.84
C ASN A 346 -0.41 18.28 11.76
N ILE A 347 -1.39 18.57 10.88
CA ILE A 347 -1.70 17.71 9.73
C ILE A 347 -0.55 17.72 8.72
N LEU A 348 0.03 18.89 8.41
CA LEU A 348 1.19 18.98 7.51
C LEU A 348 2.41 18.23 8.07
N GLU A 349 2.68 18.31 9.37
CA GLU A 349 3.76 17.53 10.02
C GLU A 349 3.52 16.02 9.86
N PHE A 350 2.27 15.57 10.02
CA PHE A 350 1.89 14.17 9.74
C PHE A 350 2.14 13.81 8.26
N LEU A 351 1.71 14.65 7.31
CA LEU A 351 1.89 14.38 5.88
C LEU A 351 3.37 14.32 5.48
N VAL A 352 4.20 15.26 5.96
CA VAL A 352 5.65 15.26 5.71
C VAL A 352 6.32 14.02 6.31
N HIS A 353 5.93 13.62 7.52
CA HIS A 353 6.46 12.40 8.16
C HIS A 353 6.20 11.15 7.32
N TYR A 354 4.96 10.95 6.86
CA TYR A 354 4.60 9.79 6.05
C TYR A 354 5.17 9.86 4.63
N PHE A 355 5.32 11.05 4.05
CA PHE A 355 6.01 11.22 2.76
C PHE A 355 7.51 10.86 2.86
N ASN A 356 8.18 11.24 3.95
CA ASN A 356 9.56 10.83 4.20
C ASN A 356 9.68 9.30 4.39
N LYS A 357 8.70 8.68 5.06
CA LYS A 357 8.61 7.21 5.15
C LYS A 357 8.40 6.57 3.78
N TYR A 358 7.51 7.10 2.95
CA TYR A 358 7.28 6.65 1.58
C TYR A 358 8.56 6.69 0.73
N GLN A 359 9.25 7.84 0.72
CA GLN A 359 10.52 8.02 0.03
C GLN A 359 11.55 6.98 0.51
N SER A 360 11.68 6.80 1.82
CA SER A 360 12.64 5.84 2.40
C SER A 360 12.30 4.39 2.02
N SER A 361 11.02 4.02 2.06
CA SER A 361 10.57 2.67 1.72
C SER A 361 10.76 2.36 0.23
N LEU A 362 10.54 3.32 -0.67
CA LEU A 362 10.83 3.14 -2.10
C LEU A 362 12.32 2.99 -2.37
N VAL A 363 13.14 3.83 -1.73
CA VAL A 363 14.61 3.77 -1.85
C VAL A 363 15.13 2.42 -1.36
N SER A 364 14.65 1.93 -0.21
CA SER A 364 15.02 0.59 0.30
C SER A 364 14.47 -0.55 -0.54
N GLY A 365 13.26 -0.41 -1.09
CA GLY A 365 12.62 -1.44 -1.91
C GLY A 365 13.30 -1.63 -3.27
N LEU A 366 13.97 -0.60 -3.79
CA LEU A 366 14.74 -0.63 -5.03
C LEU A 366 16.21 -0.98 -4.85
N TYR A 367 16.65 -1.22 -3.62
CA TYR A 367 18.01 -1.63 -3.37
C TYR A 367 18.30 -2.95 -4.07
N GLN A 368 19.20 -2.90 -5.06
CA GLN A 368 19.75 -4.06 -5.75
C GLN A 368 21.27 -3.94 -5.75
N GLU A 369 22.00 -5.05 -5.93
CA GLU A 369 23.47 -5.01 -5.94
C GLU A 369 24.00 -4.02 -7.00
N ASP A 370 23.29 -3.90 -8.13
CA ASP A 370 23.60 -3.02 -9.25
C ASP A 370 23.07 -1.58 -9.08
N PHE A 371 22.19 -1.32 -8.11
CA PHE A 371 21.58 0.01 -7.88
C PHE A 371 21.59 0.38 -6.39
N LYS A 372 22.68 1.03 -5.95
CA LYS A 372 22.93 1.41 -4.55
C LYS A 372 22.40 2.81 -4.23
N THR A 373 21.09 2.96 -4.27
CA THR A 373 20.35 4.23 -4.02
C THR A 373 20.66 4.89 -2.68
N HIS A 374 21.02 4.12 -1.65
CA HIS A 374 21.26 4.62 -0.29
C HIS A 374 22.44 5.59 -0.15
N TYR A 375 23.37 5.63 -1.11
CA TYR A 375 24.52 6.54 -1.06
C TYR A 375 24.22 7.93 -1.63
N LEU A 376 23.07 8.12 -2.29
CA LEU A 376 22.75 9.35 -3.01
C LEU A 376 21.93 10.28 -2.12
N GLN A 377 22.50 11.44 -1.77
CA GLN A 377 21.85 12.45 -0.92
C GLN A 377 21.15 13.54 -1.74
N GLU A 378 21.62 13.82 -2.96
CA GLU A 378 21.06 14.84 -3.83
C GLU A 378 20.01 14.28 -4.80
N HIS A 379 18.90 15.01 -4.97
CA HIS A 379 17.78 14.57 -5.80
C HIS A 379 18.13 14.44 -7.28
N THR A 380 19.05 15.28 -7.77
CA THR A 380 19.59 15.24 -9.13
C THR A 380 20.38 13.97 -9.39
N ASP A 381 21.20 13.55 -8.44
CA ASP A 381 22.03 12.35 -8.55
C ASP A 381 21.17 11.09 -8.49
N ILE A 382 20.17 11.06 -7.60
CA ILE A 382 19.18 9.97 -7.53
C ILE A 382 18.50 9.77 -8.89
N ARG A 383 18.09 10.87 -9.55
CA ARG A 383 17.47 10.82 -10.87
C ARG A 383 18.43 10.31 -11.94
N ASN A 384 19.64 10.86 -11.98
CA ASN A 384 20.61 10.54 -13.03
C ASN A 384 21.09 9.08 -12.95
N GLU A 385 21.39 8.58 -11.74
CA GLU A 385 21.75 7.18 -11.52
C GLU A 385 20.57 6.24 -11.81
N PHE A 386 19.32 6.63 -11.52
CA PHE A 386 18.16 5.84 -11.90
C PHE A 386 18.01 5.68 -13.41
N PHE A 387 18.16 6.75 -14.18
CA PHE A 387 18.08 6.66 -15.64
C PHE A 387 19.25 5.90 -16.24
N LYS A 388 20.46 6.05 -15.68
CA LYS A 388 21.61 5.24 -16.05
C LYS A 388 21.38 3.75 -15.78
N PHE A 389 20.79 3.40 -14.64
CA PHE A 389 20.44 2.03 -14.30
C PHE A 389 19.39 1.43 -15.25
N MET A 390 18.33 2.18 -15.57
CA MET A 390 17.23 1.67 -16.41
C MET A 390 17.58 1.65 -17.91
N CYS A 391 18.22 2.71 -18.42
CA CYS A 391 18.36 2.95 -19.86
C CYS A 391 19.79 3.10 -20.35
N ASN A 392 20.81 3.10 -19.48
CA ASN A 392 22.19 3.47 -19.79
C ASN A 392 22.36 4.90 -20.37
N ASP A 393 21.32 5.74 -20.31
CA ASP A 393 21.32 7.15 -20.74
C ASP A 393 20.53 7.98 -19.72
N ILE A 394 21.01 9.20 -19.46
CA ILE A 394 20.47 10.17 -18.50
C ILE A 394 19.36 11.01 -19.13
N ASN A 395 19.44 11.30 -20.44
CA ASN A 395 18.61 12.33 -21.08
C ASN A 395 17.37 11.78 -21.79
N HIS A 396 17.47 10.63 -22.46
CA HIS A 396 16.36 10.04 -23.22
C HIS A 396 16.06 8.62 -22.76
N CYS A 397 15.36 8.48 -21.63
CA CYS A 397 14.98 7.18 -21.09
C CYS A 397 13.45 7.00 -21.10
N ASN A 398 12.97 6.06 -21.92
CA ASN A 398 11.63 5.51 -21.74
C ASN A 398 11.73 4.18 -20.97
N ILE A 399 11.41 4.23 -19.67
CA ILE A 399 11.56 3.08 -18.77
C ILE A 399 10.78 1.85 -19.24
N TYR A 400 9.62 2.03 -19.90
CA TYR A 400 8.76 0.92 -20.33
C TYR A 400 9.33 0.13 -21.51
N SER A 401 10.29 0.72 -22.24
CA SER A 401 11.01 0.06 -23.34
C SER A 401 12.40 -0.45 -22.94
N SER A 402 12.80 -0.25 -21.69
CA SER A 402 14.12 -0.69 -21.23
C SER A 402 14.21 -2.22 -21.16
N LYS A 403 15.41 -2.76 -21.39
CA LYS A 403 15.65 -4.20 -21.28
C LYS A 403 15.39 -4.70 -19.87
N LEU A 404 15.78 -3.93 -18.86
CA LEU A 404 15.59 -4.28 -17.45
C LEU A 404 14.09 -4.43 -17.14
N PHE A 405 13.28 -3.44 -17.52
CA PHE A 405 11.83 -3.48 -17.30
C PHE A 405 11.16 -4.62 -18.07
N LEU A 406 11.58 -4.92 -19.29
CA LEU A 406 10.99 -6.03 -20.06
C LEU A 406 11.43 -7.42 -19.56
N SER A 407 12.63 -7.53 -18.99
CA SER A 407 13.18 -8.80 -18.50
C SER A 407 12.48 -9.37 -17.26
N GLU A 408 11.70 -8.57 -16.53
CA GLU A 408 10.99 -9.05 -15.35
C GLU A 408 9.73 -9.86 -15.69
N ASN A 409 9.22 -9.77 -16.92
CA ASN A 409 8.08 -10.57 -17.38
C ASN A 409 8.14 -10.84 -18.89
N ASP A 410 8.44 -12.09 -19.26
CA ASP A 410 8.56 -12.57 -20.63
C ASP A 410 7.29 -12.37 -21.49
N SER A 411 6.12 -12.21 -20.87
CA SER A 411 4.86 -11.96 -21.58
C SER A 411 4.71 -10.51 -22.07
N MET A 412 5.56 -9.59 -21.60
CA MET A 412 5.41 -8.17 -21.86
C MET A 412 6.14 -7.76 -23.14
N LYS A 413 5.42 -7.67 -24.26
CA LYS A 413 5.96 -7.09 -25.51
C LYS A 413 5.84 -5.57 -25.49
N PRO A 414 6.81 -4.78 -26.01
CA PRO A 414 6.60 -3.35 -26.20
C PRO A 414 5.33 -3.13 -27.04
N LEU A 415 4.47 -2.18 -26.64
CA LEU A 415 3.32 -1.80 -27.47
C LEU A 415 3.85 -1.21 -28.78
N ASN A 416 3.34 -1.67 -29.93
CA ASN A 416 3.81 -1.34 -31.28
C ASN A 416 4.34 0.09 -31.41
N SER A 417 5.62 0.17 -31.74
CA SER A 417 6.40 1.37 -32.03
C SER A 417 6.25 1.79 -33.49
N ASP A 418 5.04 1.76 -34.07
CA ASP A 418 4.84 1.99 -35.51
C ASP A 418 4.91 3.48 -35.90
N THR A 419 5.40 4.35 -35.00
CA THR A 419 5.77 5.72 -35.35
C THR A 419 7.17 6.06 -34.84
N PRO A 420 8.07 6.58 -35.70
CA PRO A 420 9.47 6.87 -35.35
C PRO A 420 9.63 8.03 -34.35
N TYR A 421 8.53 8.65 -33.89
CA TYR A 421 8.49 9.77 -32.97
C TYR A 421 8.70 9.40 -31.48
N TYR A 422 8.73 8.11 -31.13
CA TYR A 422 8.72 7.65 -29.72
C TYR A 422 10.12 7.49 -29.07
N LYS A 423 11.22 7.70 -29.80
CA LYS A 423 12.58 7.59 -29.24
C LYS A 423 13.03 8.82 -28.42
N SER A 424 12.40 9.98 -28.62
CA SER A 424 12.77 11.25 -27.96
C SER A 424 11.67 11.79 -27.04
N ILE A 425 10.81 10.92 -26.50
CA ILE A 425 9.75 11.34 -25.57
C ILE A 425 10.32 11.38 -24.16
N SER A 426 10.14 12.51 -23.46
CA SER A 426 10.48 12.66 -22.04
C SER A 426 9.89 11.53 -21.21
N ALA A 427 10.68 10.97 -20.29
CA ALA A 427 10.27 9.93 -19.34
C ALA A 427 8.99 10.32 -18.55
N TYR A 428 8.78 11.62 -18.37
CA TYR A 428 7.66 12.19 -17.62
C TYR A 428 6.44 12.55 -18.47
N ASN A 429 6.40 12.15 -19.75
CA ASN A 429 5.26 12.45 -20.62
C ASN A 429 3.94 11.88 -20.05
N LEU A 430 2.94 12.76 -19.90
CA LEU A 430 1.64 12.44 -19.33
C LEU A 430 0.91 11.36 -20.13
N TYR A 431 0.87 11.48 -21.46
CA TYR A 431 0.16 10.56 -22.35
C TYR A 431 0.75 9.16 -22.27
N THR A 432 2.07 9.03 -22.34
CA THR A 432 2.77 7.74 -22.26
C THR A 432 2.51 7.07 -20.92
N ASN A 433 2.75 7.77 -19.80
CA ASN A 433 2.57 7.21 -18.46
C ASN A 433 1.10 6.83 -18.19
N PHE A 434 0.15 7.68 -18.60
CA PHE A 434 -1.28 7.40 -18.44
C PHE A 434 -1.73 6.21 -19.29
N PHE A 435 -1.21 6.07 -20.50
CA PHE A 435 -1.55 4.96 -21.40
C PHE A 435 -1.02 3.62 -20.88
N TYR A 436 0.22 3.57 -20.41
CA TYR A 436 0.77 2.35 -19.78
C TYR A 436 0.04 2.01 -18.49
N PHE A 437 -0.29 3.01 -17.67
CA PHE A 437 -1.07 2.82 -16.45
C PHE A 437 -2.45 2.19 -16.75
N THR A 438 -3.20 2.77 -17.68
CA THR A 438 -4.57 2.31 -17.98
C THR A 438 -4.60 0.95 -18.67
N ARG A 439 -3.61 0.60 -19.48
CA ARG A 439 -3.62 -0.67 -20.24
C ARG A 439 -2.95 -1.85 -19.54
N ARG A 440 -1.90 -1.63 -18.76
CA ARG A 440 -1.03 -2.73 -18.29
C ARG A 440 -0.70 -2.74 -16.80
N TYR A 441 -1.05 -1.71 -16.03
CA TYR A 441 -0.71 -1.66 -14.60
C TYR A 441 -1.24 -2.87 -13.79
N THR A 442 -2.38 -3.46 -14.20
CA THR A 442 -2.95 -4.65 -13.56
C THR A 442 -2.10 -5.91 -13.75
N GLN A 443 -1.21 -5.94 -14.76
CA GLN A 443 -0.33 -7.06 -15.11
C GLN A 443 1.10 -6.87 -14.58
N PHE A 444 1.39 -5.76 -13.90
CA PHE A 444 2.72 -5.45 -13.43
C PHE A 444 3.16 -6.31 -12.24
N THR A 445 4.44 -6.64 -12.21
CA THR A 445 5.11 -7.27 -11.08
C THR A 445 5.34 -6.23 -9.97
N PRO A 446 5.67 -6.65 -8.74
CA PRO A 446 6.07 -5.73 -7.67
C PRO A 446 7.17 -4.74 -8.08
N ASN A 447 8.19 -5.22 -8.78
CA ASN A 447 9.31 -4.38 -9.19
C ASN A 447 8.93 -3.37 -10.29
N HIS A 448 8.15 -3.76 -11.31
CA HIS A 448 7.58 -2.81 -12.28
C HIS A 448 6.88 -1.64 -11.59
N ILE A 449 6.05 -1.94 -10.58
CA ILE A 449 5.33 -0.93 -9.83
C ILE A 449 6.31 -0.05 -9.05
N LEU A 450 7.31 -0.63 -8.38
CA LEU A 450 8.35 0.14 -7.70
C LEU A 450 9.09 1.09 -8.65
N TYR A 451 9.48 0.66 -9.85
CA TYR A 451 10.13 1.52 -10.84
C TYR A 451 9.22 2.67 -11.30
N VAL A 452 7.93 2.41 -11.54
CA VAL A 452 6.97 3.46 -11.94
C VAL A 452 6.75 4.47 -10.81
N HIS A 453 6.61 4.02 -9.57
CA HIS A 453 6.47 4.91 -8.42
C HIS A 453 7.74 5.71 -8.15
N PHE A 454 8.91 5.10 -8.33
CA PHE A 454 10.19 5.78 -8.18
C PHE A 454 10.47 6.78 -9.30
N LEU A 455 10.10 6.47 -10.55
CA LEU A 455 10.10 7.46 -11.63
C LEU A 455 9.25 8.66 -11.22
N ASN A 456 8.01 8.46 -10.76
CA ASN A 456 7.18 9.56 -10.29
C ASN A 456 7.83 10.33 -9.12
N LEU A 457 8.48 9.64 -8.18
CA LEU A 457 9.19 10.27 -7.05
C LEU A 457 10.35 11.15 -7.53
N THR A 458 11.20 10.67 -8.45
CA THR A 458 12.30 11.48 -9.00
C THR A 458 11.78 12.74 -9.69
N GLY A 459 10.62 12.67 -10.36
CA GLY A 459 9.97 13.84 -10.95
C GLY A 459 9.48 14.85 -9.90
N ILE A 460 8.87 14.37 -8.80
CA ILE A 460 8.42 15.22 -7.68
C ILE A 460 9.62 15.91 -7.00
N LEU A 461 10.72 15.19 -6.79
CA LEU A 461 11.90 15.70 -6.09
C LEU A 461 12.71 16.69 -6.93
N SER A 462 12.78 16.48 -8.25
CA SER A 462 13.59 17.31 -9.16
C SER A 462 12.88 18.56 -9.70
N ASN A 463 11.66 18.84 -9.23
CA ASN A 463 10.87 20.03 -9.58
C ASN A 463 10.79 20.26 -11.11
N PHE A 464 10.40 19.22 -11.85
CA PHE A 464 10.29 19.21 -13.31
C PHE A 464 9.07 20.03 -13.82
N THR A 465 8.98 21.29 -13.40
CA THR A 465 8.09 22.34 -13.96
C THR A 465 8.69 23.75 -13.76
N GLY A 466 10.02 23.90 -13.76
CA GLY A 466 10.61 25.25 -13.75
C GLY A 466 12.08 25.41 -13.33
N VAL A 467 13.04 24.83 -14.07
CA VAL A 467 14.45 25.19 -13.91
C VAL A 467 15.13 25.71 -15.20
N GLU A 468 14.47 25.69 -16.37
CA GLU A 468 15.03 26.29 -17.59
C GLU A 468 14.45 27.65 -18.00
N LYS A 469 13.53 28.25 -17.22
CA LYS A 469 12.93 29.57 -17.56
C LYS A 469 12.94 30.62 -16.46
N CYS A 470 13.59 30.37 -15.32
CA CYS A 470 13.70 31.37 -14.25
C CYS A 470 14.96 32.24 -14.34
N ASN A 471 15.41 32.59 -15.56
CA ASN A 471 16.51 33.54 -15.79
C ASN A 471 16.13 34.70 -16.74
N SER A 472 14.85 35.01 -16.88
CA SER A 472 14.42 36.20 -17.64
C SER A 472 13.09 36.74 -17.12
N ILE A 473 13.14 37.58 -16.08
CA ILE A 473 12.04 38.49 -15.75
C ILE A 473 12.62 39.90 -15.78
N GLU A 474 12.39 40.60 -16.89
CA GLU A 474 12.57 42.04 -17.03
C GLU A 474 11.47 42.79 -16.28
N ASP A 475 11.87 43.88 -15.65
CA ASP A 475 11.06 44.82 -14.88
C ASP A 475 9.98 45.51 -15.72
N SER A 476 8.79 45.75 -15.14
CA SER A 476 7.98 46.98 -15.33
C SER A 476 6.78 47.02 -14.34
N PRO A 477 6.02 48.14 -14.21
CA PRO A 477 6.15 49.06 -13.09
C PRO A 477 4.89 49.16 -12.20
N LYS A 478 5.10 49.72 -11.01
CA LYS A 478 4.09 50.00 -9.98
C LYS A 478 3.02 50.99 -10.45
N LYS A 479 1.75 50.68 -10.15
CA LYS A 479 0.72 51.70 -9.84
C LYS A 479 -0.07 51.29 -8.61
N SER A 480 -0.03 52.16 -7.62
CA SER A 480 -0.85 52.17 -6.41
C SER A 480 -2.24 52.73 -6.70
N ALA A 481 -3.26 52.14 -6.10
CA ALA A 481 -4.48 52.86 -5.74
C ALA A 481 -5.07 52.25 -4.47
N ASN A 482 -5.12 53.07 -3.43
CA ASN A 482 -5.86 52.83 -2.19
C ASN A 482 -7.36 52.74 -2.50
N ASN A 483 -8.08 51.92 -1.73
CA ASN A 483 -9.32 52.35 -1.09
C ASN A 483 -9.66 51.42 0.08
N ASP A 484 -9.91 52.04 1.22
CA ASP A 484 -10.49 51.47 2.43
C ASP A 484 -11.92 51.00 2.18
N SER A 485 -12.27 49.82 2.71
CA SER A 485 -13.62 49.55 3.22
C SER A 485 -13.61 48.34 4.15
N SER A 486 -13.91 48.62 5.43
CA SER A 486 -14.60 47.77 6.43
C SER A 486 -14.58 46.26 6.22
N ILE A 487 -13.74 45.60 7.03
CA ILE A 487 -13.66 44.15 7.18
C ILE A 487 -14.86 43.65 7.98
N GLU A 488 -15.81 43.01 7.29
CA GLU A 488 -16.70 42.03 7.91
C GLU A 488 -15.99 40.67 7.93
N ASP A 489 -15.87 40.11 9.13
CA ASP A 489 -15.27 38.80 9.42
C ASP A 489 -16.13 37.68 8.81
N TYR A 490 -15.74 37.21 7.62
CA TYR A 490 -16.33 36.02 6.99
C TYR A 490 -15.57 34.74 7.36
N GLY A 491 -16.28 33.75 7.92
CA GLY A 491 -15.98 32.32 7.73
C GLY A 491 -15.06 31.61 8.73
N GLN A 492 -15.20 31.84 10.04
CA GLN A 492 -14.51 31.04 11.07
C GLN A 492 -15.40 29.93 11.65
N SER A 493 -15.61 28.81 10.94
CA SER A 493 -15.97 27.58 11.63
C SER A 493 -14.68 26.94 12.17
N LYS A 494 -14.38 27.17 13.45
CA LYS A 494 -13.28 26.49 14.14
C LYS A 494 -13.58 24.98 14.17
N SER A 495 -13.01 24.24 13.24
CA SER A 495 -12.74 22.80 13.43
C SER A 495 -11.85 22.69 14.67
N THR A 496 -12.44 22.50 15.84
CA THR A 496 -11.70 22.15 17.05
C THR A 496 -11.38 20.66 17.00
N LYS A 497 -10.24 20.26 17.56
CA LYS A 497 -9.86 18.86 17.77
C LYS A 497 -11.01 17.97 18.27
N CYS A 498 -11.85 18.47 19.18
CA CYS A 498 -13.01 17.73 19.69
C CYS A 498 -14.13 17.57 18.65
N ASN A 499 -14.39 18.59 17.82
CA ASN A 499 -15.35 18.50 16.72
C ASN A 499 -14.86 17.52 15.65
N PHE A 500 -13.54 17.53 15.37
CA PHE A 500 -12.91 16.55 14.49
C PHE A 500 -13.10 15.12 15.01
N CYS A 501 -12.79 14.86 16.29
CA CYS A 501 -12.99 13.53 16.89
C CYS A 501 -14.46 13.07 16.88
N LYS A 502 -15.41 13.98 17.17
CA LYS A 502 -16.84 13.68 17.10
C LYS A 502 -17.28 13.32 15.69
N GLY A 503 -16.84 14.09 14.69
CA GLY A 503 -17.13 13.85 13.29
C GLY A 503 -16.54 12.54 12.78
N VAL A 504 -15.30 12.22 13.16
CA VAL A 504 -14.68 10.94 12.81
C VAL A 504 -15.43 9.77 13.45
N PHE A 505 -15.79 9.89 14.73
CA PHE A 505 -16.55 8.84 15.42
C PHE A 505 -17.92 8.59 14.77
N THR A 506 -18.65 9.65 14.42
CA THR A 506 -19.97 9.53 13.78
C THR A 506 -19.85 9.00 12.35
N TYR A 507 -18.85 9.44 11.59
CA TYR A 507 -18.60 8.96 10.22
C TYR A 507 -18.30 7.46 10.19
N ILE A 508 -17.37 7.01 11.04
CA ILE A 508 -16.89 5.62 11.06
C ILE A 508 -17.96 4.64 11.57
N ASN A 509 -18.76 5.06 12.56
CA ASN A 509 -19.79 4.23 13.18
C ASN A 509 -21.19 4.45 12.60
N SER A 510 -21.33 5.24 11.54
CA SER A 510 -22.62 5.48 10.89
C SER A 510 -23.18 4.16 10.34
N LYS A 511 -24.46 3.91 10.62
CA LYS A 511 -25.24 2.79 10.08
C LYS A 511 -26.42 3.33 9.27
N HIS A 512 -26.88 2.51 8.32
CA HIS A 512 -28.13 2.73 7.59
C HIS A 512 -28.97 1.46 7.67
N GLU A 513 -30.13 1.54 8.32
CA GLU A 513 -31.02 0.40 8.55
C GLU A 513 -30.26 -0.81 9.14
N GLU A 514 -30.25 -1.95 8.45
CA GLU A 514 -29.58 -3.18 8.88
C GLU A 514 -28.10 -3.30 8.45
N THR A 515 -27.56 -2.29 7.75
CA THR A 515 -26.21 -2.38 7.20
C THR A 515 -25.12 -2.08 8.24
N PRO A 516 -24.02 -2.87 8.26
CA PRO A 516 -22.97 -2.68 9.23
C PRO A 516 -22.10 -1.48 8.91
N SER A 517 -21.57 -0.86 9.96
CA SER A 517 -20.66 0.28 9.86
C SER A 517 -19.29 -0.10 9.28
N MET A 518 -18.50 0.88 8.84
CA MET A 518 -17.13 0.66 8.34
C MET A 518 -16.26 -0.04 9.39
N LEU A 519 -16.37 0.36 10.66
CA LEU A 519 -15.61 -0.24 11.76
C LEU A 519 -15.99 -1.71 11.97
N GLN A 520 -17.27 -2.06 11.88
CA GLN A 520 -17.75 -3.44 12.02
C GLN A 520 -17.26 -4.33 10.88
N LYS A 521 -17.33 -3.85 9.63
CA LYS A 521 -16.82 -4.55 8.45
C LYS A 521 -15.31 -4.78 8.58
N PHE A 522 -14.55 -3.74 8.91
CA PHE A 522 -13.10 -3.83 9.09
C PHE A 522 -12.69 -4.78 10.23
N PHE A 523 -13.35 -4.67 11.38
CA PHE A 523 -13.07 -5.53 12.54
C PHE A 523 -13.37 -7.00 12.24
N THR A 524 -14.48 -7.28 11.54
CA THR A 524 -14.84 -8.65 11.13
C THR A 524 -13.84 -9.21 10.13
N PHE A 525 -13.38 -8.40 9.17
CA PHE A 525 -12.33 -8.79 8.24
C PHE A 525 -11.04 -9.20 8.97
N VAL A 526 -10.54 -8.36 9.88
CA VAL A 526 -9.29 -8.65 10.60
C VAL A 526 -9.41 -9.87 11.53
N THR A 527 -10.51 -9.98 12.28
CA THR A 527 -10.65 -11.00 13.34
C THR A 527 -11.24 -12.33 12.87
N LYS A 528 -12.07 -12.33 11.82
CA LYS A 528 -12.75 -13.55 11.33
C LYS A 528 -12.24 -14.04 9.99
N ILE A 529 -11.84 -13.15 9.08
CA ILE A 529 -11.33 -13.54 7.76
C ILE A 529 -9.84 -13.84 7.84
N ILE A 530 -9.04 -12.85 8.25
CA ILE A 530 -7.58 -13.03 8.41
C ILE A 530 -7.25 -13.81 9.70
N ASN A 531 -8.13 -13.74 10.70
CA ASN A 531 -7.97 -14.38 12.02
C ASN A 531 -6.73 -13.89 12.78
N ILE A 532 -6.57 -12.57 12.87
CA ILE A 532 -5.46 -11.92 13.57
C ILE A 532 -5.95 -11.13 14.79
N ASN A 533 -5.28 -11.34 15.93
CA ASN A 533 -5.57 -10.64 17.18
C ASN A 533 -4.78 -9.33 17.35
N SER A 534 -3.67 -9.13 16.62
CA SER A 534 -2.86 -7.91 16.68
C SER A 534 -2.79 -7.22 15.31
N VAL A 535 -3.30 -5.99 15.22
CA VAL A 535 -3.26 -5.17 14.00
C VAL A 535 -1.83 -4.98 13.48
N SER A 536 -0.81 -5.00 14.35
CA SER A 536 0.59 -4.91 13.93
C SER A 536 1.06 -6.07 13.06
N THR A 537 0.39 -7.23 13.11
CA THR A 537 0.74 -8.40 12.29
C THR A 537 0.32 -8.23 10.84
N LEU A 538 -0.61 -7.31 10.52
CA LEU A 538 -1.08 -7.06 9.15
C LEU A 538 0.06 -6.68 8.19
N VAL A 539 1.08 -5.98 8.69
CA VAL A 539 2.23 -5.53 7.90
C VAL A 539 3.49 -6.38 8.11
N ARG A 540 3.43 -7.42 8.95
CA ARG A 540 4.61 -8.24 9.30
C ARG A 540 4.76 -9.49 8.45
N ASN A 541 3.68 -9.98 7.85
CA ASN A 541 3.69 -11.14 6.97
C ASN A 541 3.24 -10.70 5.57
N LEU A 542 4.01 -11.07 4.54
CA LEU A 542 3.75 -10.71 3.15
C LEU A 542 2.38 -11.21 2.67
N SER A 543 2.02 -12.48 2.96
CA SER A 543 0.75 -13.05 2.49
C SER A 543 -0.46 -12.32 3.07
N VAL A 544 -0.38 -11.96 4.35
CA VAL A 544 -1.41 -11.19 5.05
C VAL A 544 -1.48 -9.75 4.52
N TYR A 545 -0.31 -9.13 4.28
CA TYR A 545 -0.23 -7.77 3.76
C TYR A 545 -0.83 -7.67 2.36
N GLU A 546 -0.54 -8.63 1.47
CA GLU A 546 -1.09 -8.65 0.11
C GLU A 546 -2.62 -8.76 0.12
N GLU A 547 -3.20 -9.60 0.99
CA GLU A 547 -4.65 -9.67 1.12
C GLU A 547 -5.26 -8.41 1.73
N TYR A 548 -4.60 -7.84 2.73
CA TYR A 548 -5.01 -6.58 3.35
C TYR A 548 -5.02 -5.44 2.33
N ASP A 549 -3.97 -5.29 1.53
CA ASP A 549 -3.90 -4.29 0.44
C ASP A 549 -4.96 -4.58 -0.64
N ASN A 550 -5.15 -5.84 -1.02
CA ASN A 550 -6.18 -6.23 -1.99
C ASN A 550 -7.60 -5.94 -1.50
N PHE A 551 -7.86 -6.05 -0.19
CA PHE A 551 -9.13 -5.66 0.44
C PHE A 551 -9.34 -4.16 0.38
N LEU A 552 -8.35 -3.36 0.81
CA LEU A 552 -8.45 -1.89 0.83
C LEU A 552 -8.62 -1.28 -0.56
N THR A 553 -8.01 -1.89 -1.59
CA THR A 553 -8.10 -1.37 -2.96
C THR A 553 -9.48 -1.46 -3.59
N ASN A 554 -10.42 -2.25 -3.03
CA ASN A 554 -11.80 -2.34 -3.55
C ASN A 554 -12.58 -1.03 -3.42
N ASP A 555 -12.30 -0.25 -2.37
CA ASP A 555 -12.98 1.01 -2.13
C ASP A 555 -12.01 2.05 -1.57
N ILE A 556 -11.94 3.18 -2.28
CA ILE A 556 -11.11 4.34 -1.97
C ILE A 556 -11.41 4.90 -0.57
N ASN A 557 -12.66 4.80 -0.13
CA ASN A 557 -13.07 5.31 1.17
C ASN A 557 -12.45 4.54 2.34
N TRP A 558 -11.91 3.34 2.13
CA TRP A 558 -11.16 2.61 3.16
C TRP A 558 -9.90 3.34 3.60
N TYR A 559 -9.19 3.99 2.67
CA TYR A 559 -8.01 4.77 3.03
C TYR A 559 -8.43 5.99 3.87
N THR A 560 -9.52 6.67 3.50
CA THR A 560 -10.07 7.79 4.27
C THR A 560 -10.43 7.34 5.69
N PHE A 561 -11.10 6.19 5.82
CA PHE A 561 -11.38 5.56 7.11
C PHE A 561 -10.10 5.33 7.92
N LEU A 562 -9.05 4.75 7.33
CA LEU A 562 -7.77 4.49 8.02
C LEU A 562 -7.07 5.79 8.46
N LEU A 563 -7.10 6.84 7.62
CA LEU A 563 -6.51 8.13 7.96
C LEU A 563 -7.24 8.75 9.15
N LEU A 564 -8.57 8.87 9.07
CA LEU A 564 -9.38 9.48 10.12
C LEU A 564 -9.27 8.68 11.43
N LEU A 565 -9.28 7.36 11.34
CA LEU A 565 -9.07 6.48 12.49
C LEU A 565 -7.68 6.68 13.10
N ARG A 566 -6.62 6.78 12.29
CA ARG A 566 -5.25 6.95 12.79
C ARG A 566 -5.05 8.30 13.48
N LEU A 567 -5.59 9.38 12.91
CA LEU A 567 -5.46 10.73 13.49
C LEU A 567 -6.12 10.85 14.87
N THR A 568 -7.15 10.04 15.15
CA THR A 568 -7.96 10.13 16.38
C THR A 568 -7.73 9.02 17.40
N SER A 569 -6.88 8.03 17.10
CA SER A 569 -6.68 6.83 17.94
C SER A 569 -5.33 6.77 18.68
N TYR A 570 -4.52 7.83 18.67
CA TYR A 570 -3.27 7.85 19.43
C TYR A 570 -3.52 7.79 20.94
N LYS A 571 -2.63 7.12 21.68
CA LYS A 571 -2.79 6.88 23.12
C LYS A 571 -2.96 8.17 23.94
N GLU A 572 -2.21 9.21 23.62
CA GLU A 572 -2.20 10.49 24.35
C GLU A 572 -2.95 11.61 23.61
N ILE A 573 -3.80 11.26 22.64
CA ILE A 573 -4.55 12.24 21.85
C ILE A 573 -5.54 13.05 22.69
N ALA A 574 -5.98 12.55 23.85
CA ALA A 574 -6.89 13.28 24.73
C ALA A 574 -6.23 14.55 25.31
N GLU A 575 -4.93 14.47 25.62
CA GLU A 575 -4.19 15.52 26.31
C GLU A 575 -3.28 16.33 25.38
N LYS A 576 -2.80 15.71 24.28
CA LYS A 576 -1.77 16.26 23.39
C LYS A 576 -2.27 16.44 21.96
N ASP A 577 -1.64 17.33 21.20
CA ASP A 577 -1.97 17.55 19.79
C ASP A 577 -1.59 16.36 18.91
N VAL A 578 -2.15 16.29 17.70
CA VAL A 578 -1.99 15.15 16.78
C VAL A 578 -0.51 14.86 16.49
N GLY A 579 0.28 15.89 16.21
CA GLY A 579 1.72 15.74 15.91
C GLY A 579 2.52 15.25 17.12
N GLU A 580 2.22 15.76 18.33
CA GLU A 580 2.88 15.35 19.57
C GLU A 580 2.52 13.90 19.93
N ALA A 581 1.22 13.55 19.86
CA ALA A 581 0.73 12.20 20.13
C ALA A 581 1.30 11.16 19.15
N MET A 582 1.48 11.53 17.88
CA MET A 582 2.15 10.71 16.87
C MET A 582 3.60 10.39 17.27
N TYR A 583 4.39 11.41 17.65
CA TYR A 583 5.80 11.20 18.00
C TYR A 583 5.99 10.48 19.33
N LEU A 584 5.06 10.63 20.28
CA LEU A 584 5.04 9.86 21.52
C LEU A 584 4.79 8.37 21.27
N ASP A 585 3.90 8.03 20.32
CA ASP A 585 3.66 6.63 19.90
C ASP A 585 4.93 6.00 19.28
N LEU A 586 5.71 6.79 18.53
CA LEU A 586 6.96 6.36 17.88
C LEU A 586 8.19 6.36 18.80
N LYS A 587 8.07 6.79 20.06
CA LYS A 587 9.22 6.91 20.99
C LYS A 587 10.00 5.61 21.19
N LYS A 588 9.36 4.45 21.02
CA LYS A 588 9.97 3.12 21.21
C LYS A 588 10.41 2.42 19.91
N GLU A 589 10.34 3.10 18.76
CA GLU A 589 10.63 2.51 17.43
C GLU A 589 12.08 2.02 17.30
N ASP A 590 13.06 2.67 17.95
CA ASP A 590 14.47 2.29 17.88
C ASP A 590 14.89 1.20 18.88
N LYS A 591 13.94 0.60 19.62
CA LYS A 591 14.26 -0.50 20.53
C LYS A 591 14.52 -1.77 19.73
N PHE A 592 15.42 -2.63 20.25
CA PHE A 592 15.77 -3.92 19.65
C PHE A 592 14.55 -4.72 19.14
N ASN A 593 13.51 -4.88 19.97
CA ASN A 593 12.30 -5.63 19.61
C ASN A 593 11.52 -5.07 18.41
N LYS A 594 11.70 -3.80 18.06
CA LYS A 594 11.09 -3.15 16.89
C LYS A 594 12.04 -3.12 15.69
N THR A 595 13.34 -3.11 15.92
CA THR A 595 14.38 -3.15 14.88
C THR A 595 14.51 -4.52 14.22
N VAL A 596 14.36 -5.61 14.98
CA VAL A 596 14.49 -7.00 14.45
C VAL A 596 13.26 -7.43 13.63
N THR A 597 12.15 -6.69 13.70
CA THR A 597 10.92 -7.04 12.97
C THR A 597 10.89 -6.46 11.57
N THR A 598 10.44 -7.25 10.61
CA THR A 598 10.18 -6.80 9.23
C THR A 598 8.83 -6.11 9.12
N ASN A 599 8.79 -4.98 8.40
CA ASN A 599 7.55 -4.32 7.99
C ASN A 599 7.51 -4.32 6.47
N TYR A 600 6.54 -5.02 5.89
CA TYR A 600 6.29 -5.03 4.46
C TYR A 600 5.41 -3.85 4.10
N TRP A 601 5.86 -3.08 3.12
CA TRP A 601 5.08 -2.04 2.48
C TRP A 601 5.45 -2.02 1.00
N TYR A 602 4.41 -2.04 0.15
CA TYR A 602 4.53 -1.93 -1.29
C TYR A 602 3.43 -1.00 -1.80
N PRO A 603 3.65 -0.28 -2.91
CA PRO A 603 2.57 0.45 -3.56
C PRO A 603 1.46 -0.51 -4.00
N SER A 604 0.21 -0.10 -3.79
CA SER A 604 -0.94 -0.99 -3.92
C SER A 604 -1.13 -1.57 -5.33
N TYR A 605 -1.52 -2.84 -5.39
CA TYR A 605 -1.74 -3.57 -6.64
C TYR A 605 -3.20 -3.46 -7.09
N LEU A 606 -3.43 -3.31 -8.40
CA LEU A 606 -4.76 -3.44 -8.99
C LEU A 606 -4.95 -4.87 -9.49
N LYS A 607 -4.99 -5.84 -8.56
CA LYS A 607 -5.23 -7.25 -8.85
C LYS A 607 -6.68 -7.63 -8.59
N LYS A 608 -7.07 -8.77 -9.18
CA LYS A 608 -8.37 -9.40 -8.92
C LYS A 608 -8.50 -9.78 -7.44
N ALA A 609 -9.68 -9.61 -6.88
CA ALA A 609 -10.00 -9.81 -5.47
C ALA A 609 -10.26 -11.29 -5.15
N TYR A 610 -9.23 -12.13 -5.27
CA TYR A 610 -9.25 -13.49 -4.77
C TYR A 610 -8.57 -13.59 -3.40
N THR A 611 -9.01 -14.53 -2.56
CA THR A 611 -8.45 -14.77 -1.23
C THR A 611 -8.12 -16.24 -1.03
N LEU A 612 -7.10 -16.50 -0.21
CA LEU A 612 -6.68 -17.82 0.22
C LEU A 612 -7.30 -18.23 1.57
N TYR A 613 -7.83 -17.29 2.36
CA TYR A 613 -8.16 -17.51 3.77
C TYR A 613 -9.63 -17.89 4.02
N VAL A 614 -10.49 -17.92 2.99
CA VAL A 614 -11.94 -18.19 3.18
C VAL A 614 -12.33 -19.63 2.82
N ARG A 615 -13.05 -20.28 3.74
CA ARG A 615 -13.82 -21.51 3.52
C ARG A 615 -15.25 -21.19 3.02
N ASN A 616 -15.53 -21.67 1.82
CA ASN A 616 -16.81 -22.09 1.25
C ASN A 616 -18.00 -21.12 1.04
N LYS A 617 -18.09 -19.89 1.56
CA LYS A 617 -19.26 -19.02 1.23
C LYS A 617 -19.05 -17.51 1.06
N LEU A 618 -17.89 -16.92 1.37
CA LEU A 618 -17.77 -15.44 1.47
C LEU A 618 -16.81 -14.78 0.46
N ALA A 619 -15.99 -15.55 -0.23
CA ALA A 619 -15.12 -15.07 -1.30
C ALA A 619 -14.66 -16.26 -2.16
N ILE A 620 -14.39 -16.01 -3.44
CA ILE A 620 -13.90 -17.03 -4.36
C ILE A 620 -12.48 -17.42 -3.94
N ASN A 621 -12.33 -18.69 -3.58
CA ASN A 621 -11.07 -19.25 -3.11
C ASN A 621 -10.14 -19.46 -4.31
N LEU A 622 -8.97 -18.83 -4.27
CA LEU A 622 -7.93 -18.86 -5.31
C LEU A 622 -7.47 -20.29 -5.64
N VAL A 623 -7.33 -21.14 -4.62
CA VAL A 623 -6.73 -22.48 -4.76
C VAL A 623 -7.74 -23.53 -5.20
N LEU A 624 -8.96 -23.47 -4.69
CA LEU A 624 -9.93 -24.56 -4.85
C LEU A 624 -10.90 -24.36 -6.01
N LEU A 625 -11.22 -23.13 -6.39
CA LEU A 625 -12.21 -22.88 -7.46
C LEU A 625 -11.54 -22.33 -8.71
N GLU A 626 -10.75 -21.26 -8.59
CA GLU A 626 -10.19 -20.59 -9.76
C GLU A 626 -9.08 -21.41 -10.42
N LEU A 627 -8.10 -21.86 -9.63
CA LEU A 627 -7.00 -22.67 -10.17
C LEU A 627 -7.53 -23.98 -10.76
N GLU A 628 -8.46 -24.65 -10.10
CA GLU A 628 -9.06 -25.90 -10.61
C GLU A 628 -9.81 -25.67 -11.93
N ASN A 629 -10.55 -24.57 -12.06
CA ASN A 629 -11.24 -24.19 -13.30
C ASN A 629 -10.28 -23.88 -14.45
N LEU A 630 -9.09 -23.34 -14.16
CA LEU A 630 -8.06 -23.04 -15.15
C LEU A 630 -7.25 -24.27 -15.57
N LEU A 631 -7.30 -25.37 -14.80
CA LEU A 631 -6.57 -26.60 -15.12
C LEU A 631 -7.31 -27.44 -16.17
N ASN A 632 -6.55 -28.05 -17.08
CA ASN A 632 -7.10 -28.99 -18.05
C ASN A 632 -7.69 -30.23 -17.35
N LYS A 633 -8.80 -30.76 -17.90
CA LYS A 633 -9.42 -32.01 -17.44
C LYS A 633 -8.38 -33.14 -17.41
N GLY A 634 -8.18 -33.75 -16.24
CA GLY A 634 -7.20 -34.83 -16.02
C GLY A 634 -5.82 -34.38 -15.53
N THR A 635 -5.56 -33.08 -15.35
CA THR A 635 -4.28 -32.61 -14.79
C THR A 635 -4.10 -33.07 -13.34
N ILE A 636 -5.15 -33.01 -12.53
CA ILE A 636 -5.13 -33.51 -11.13
C ILE A 636 -4.76 -35.01 -11.09
N GLU A 637 -5.28 -35.80 -12.03
CA GLU A 637 -4.98 -37.23 -12.11
C GLU A 637 -3.53 -37.48 -12.52
N LYS A 638 -2.97 -36.66 -13.43
CA LYS A 638 -1.55 -36.69 -13.75
C LYS A 638 -0.70 -36.36 -12.52
N MET A 639 -1.05 -35.30 -11.78
CA MET A 639 -0.35 -34.91 -10.55
C MET A 639 -0.36 -36.02 -9.51
N LYS A 640 -1.51 -36.70 -9.29
CA LYS A 640 -1.61 -37.84 -8.39
C LYS A 640 -0.73 -39.03 -8.80
N LYS A 641 -0.50 -39.23 -10.10
CA LYS A 641 0.33 -40.31 -10.65
C LYS A 641 1.84 -40.02 -10.61
N CYS A 642 2.25 -38.78 -10.34
CA CYS A 642 3.66 -38.38 -10.34
C CYS A 642 4.47 -39.02 -9.21
N VAL A 643 3.90 -39.10 -8.00
CA VAL A 643 4.60 -39.64 -6.83
C VAL A 643 3.95 -40.96 -6.45
N ARG A 644 4.74 -42.05 -6.54
CA ARG A 644 4.33 -43.38 -6.11
C ARG A 644 4.97 -43.70 -4.77
N PHE A 645 4.14 -43.94 -3.77
CA PHE A 645 4.60 -44.40 -2.46
C PHE A 645 4.79 -45.92 -2.50
N LEU A 646 6.03 -46.36 -2.39
CA LEU A 646 6.40 -47.79 -2.49
C LEU A 646 6.67 -48.43 -1.12
N LEU A 647 7.23 -47.65 -0.19
CA LEU A 647 7.56 -48.10 1.15
C LEU A 647 6.61 -47.48 2.16
N HIS A 648 5.93 -48.34 2.92
CA HIS A 648 5.04 -47.85 3.98
C HIS A 648 5.85 -47.46 5.22
N VAL A 649 5.53 -46.31 5.82
CA VAL A 649 6.22 -45.78 7.02
C VAL A 649 6.28 -46.79 8.16
N ASN A 650 5.15 -47.46 8.47
CA ASN A 650 5.11 -48.53 9.48
C ASN A 650 6.06 -49.69 9.20
N SER A 651 6.34 -50.01 7.92
CA SER A 651 7.27 -51.07 7.58
C SER A 651 8.70 -50.67 7.94
N PHE A 652 9.08 -49.45 7.57
CA PHE A 652 10.41 -48.93 7.86
C PHE A 652 10.62 -48.67 9.36
N LEU A 653 9.61 -48.13 10.06
CA LEU A 653 9.66 -47.91 11.52
C LEU A 653 9.88 -49.21 12.31
N GLN A 654 9.37 -50.36 11.83
CA GLN A 654 9.57 -51.65 12.50
C GLN A 654 11.04 -52.10 12.45
N LEU A 655 11.79 -51.71 11.42
CA LEU A 655 13.20 -52.07 11.24
C LEU A 655 14.15 -51.07 11.92
N ASP A 656 13.70 -49.84 12.16
CA ASP A 656 14.52 -48.76 12.68
C ASP A 656 14.09 -48.32 14.09
N PHE A 657 12.98 -47.59 14.20
CA PHE A 657 12.53 -46.99 15.46
C PHE A 657 12.09 -48.04 16.51
N PHE A 658 11.29 -49.02 16.09
CA PHE A 658 10.78 -50.09 16.95
C PHE A 658 11.63 -51.37 16.89
N HIS A 659 12.86 -51.30 16.38
CA HIS A 659 13.73 -52.48 16.22
C HIS A 659 13.97 -53.24 17.54
N ASN A 660 13.89 -52.55 18.69
CA ASN A 660 14.01 -53.17 20.02
C ASN A 660 12.90 -54.17 20.34
N LEU A 661 11.75 -54.09 19.66
CA LEU A 661 10.64 -55.03 19.79
C LEU A 661 10.83 -56.28 18.91
N ASN A 662 11.83 -56.29 18.03
CA ASN A 662 12.14 -57.44 17.19
C ASN A 662 12.94 -58.47 18.00
N GLU A 663 12.54 -59.74 17.86
CA GLU A 663 13.30 -60.85 18.40
C GLU A 663 14.59 -61.03 17.57
N PRO A 664 15.77 -61.19 18.20
CA PRO A 664 16.97 -61.55 17.45
C PRO A 664 16.87 -62.98 16.90
N GLY A 665 17.57 -63.24 15.79
CA GLY A 665 17.67 -64.59 15.22
C GLY A 665 18.31 -65.60 16.18
N PRO A 666 18.09 -66.92 15.99
CA PRO A 666 18.70 -67.93 16.85
C PRO A 666 20.23 -67.82 16.82
N ARG A 667 20.85 -67.55 17.99
CA ARG A 667 22.30 -67.36 18.16
C ARG A 667 22.89 -66.08 17.54
N GLU A 668 22.05 -65.11 17.18
CA GLU A 668 22.50 -63.79 16.71
C GLU A 668 22.30 -62.72 17.78
N ASN A 669 23.20 -61.72 17.81
CA ASN A 669 23.00 -60.53 18.62
C ASN A 669 21.95 -59.62 17.96
N ARG A 670 21.26 -58.80 18.77
CA ARG A 670 20.29 -57.82 18.27
C ARG A 670 20.98 -56.89 17.27
N MET A 671 20.41 -56.77 16.08
CA MET A 671 20.87 -55.79 15.10
C MET A 671 20.59 -54.37 15.60
N HIS A 672 21.53 -53.47 15.34
CA HIS A 672 21.30 -52.04 15.52
C HIS A 672 20.18 -51.54 14.60
N PRO A 673 19.53 -50.40 14.94
CA PRO A 673 18.55 -49.77 14.06
C PRO A 673 19.07 -49.62 12.63
N LEU A 674 18.19 -49.82 11.65
CA LEU A 674 18.55 -49.78 10.24
C LEU A 674 19.24 -48.46 9.85
N SER A 675 18.83 -47.30 10.39
CA SER A 675 19.47 -46.00 10.13
C SER A 675 20.95 -45.98 10.50
N MET A 676 21.30 -46.41 11.72
CA MET A 676 22.69 -46.47 12.21
C MET A 676 23.53 -47.45 11.39
N VAL A 677 22.93 -48.58 10.98
CA VAL A 677 23.60 -49.53 10.09
C VAL A 677 23.88 -48.87 8.75
N LEU A 678 22.89 -48.23 8.11
CA LEU A 678 23.07 -47.61 6.80
C LEU A 678 24.08 -46.47 6.82
N GLU A 679 24.06 -45.61 7.85
CA GLU A 679 25.00 -44.49 8.01
C GLU A 679 26.45 -44.97 8.14
N ASN A 680 26.71 -45.88 9.09
CA ASN A 680 28.06 -46.40 9.31
C ASN A 680 28.60 -47.07 8.04
N GLN A 681 27.74 -47.83 7.39
CA GLN A 681 28.10 -48.61 6.22
C GLN A 681 28.31 -47.71 4.99
N PHE A 682 27.59 -46.59 4.89
CA PHE A 682 27.83 -45.54 3.92
C PHE A 682 29.17 -44.83 4.17
N ALA A 683 29.50 -44.51 5.43
CA ALA A 683 30.78 -43.92 5.81
C ALA A 683 31.96 -44.85 5.47
N LEU A 684 31.83 -46.14 5.76
CA LEU A 684 32.81 -47.17 5.39
C LEU A 684 32.95 -47.29 3.86
N TRP A 685 31.85 -47.27 3.12
CA TRP A 685 31.89 -47.30 1.66
C TRP A 685 32.58 -46.06 1.07
N SER A 686 32.31 -44.88 1.62
CA SER A 686 32.92 -43.62 1.17
C SER A 686 34.42 -43.59 1.43
N SER A 687 34.85 -43.97 2.64
CA SER A 687 36.27 -44.03 3.03
C SER A 687 37.05 -45.09 2.26
N SER A 688 36.45 -46.25 1.98
CA SER A 688 37.07 -47.33 1.19
C SER A 688 37.06 -47.08 -0.33
N SER A 689 36.47 -45.98 -0.79
CA SER A 689 36.49 -45.63 -2.20
C SER A 689 37.89 -45.23 -2.67
N SER A 690 38.17 -45.40 -3.97
CA SER A 690 39.45 -45.02 -4.59
C SER A 690 39.81 -43.55 -4.36
N LEU A 691 38.80 -42.70 -4.18
CA LEU A 691 38.92 -41.28 -3.94
C LEU A 691 39.04 -40.98 -2.43
N GLY A 692 38.27 -41.69 -1.59
CA GLY A 692 38.36 -41.62 -0.13
C GLY A 692 39.76 -41.94 0.38
N TYR A 693 40.43 -42.95 -0.19
CA TYR A 693 41.82 -43.29 0.15
C TYR A 693 42.79 -42.11 -0.01
N PHE A 694 42.68 -41.32 -1.09
CA PHE A 694 43.55 -40.16 -1.30
C PHE A 694 43.23 -39.01 -0.34
N PHE A 695 41.95 -38.78 -0.06
CA PHE A 695 41.50 -37.73 0.86
C PHE A 695 41.68 -38.08 2.34
N LEU A 696 41.89 -39.35 2.70
CA LEU A 696 42.22 -39.73 4.08
C LEU A 696 43.73 -39.66 4.35
N ASN A 697 44.56 -39.81 3.32
CA ASN A 697 46.02 -39.83 3.43
C ASN A 697 46.65 -38.51 2.97
N TYR A 698 46.25 -37.39 3.58
CA TYR A 698 46.80 -36.07 3.22
C TYR A 698 48.28 -35.92 3.53
N ASP A 699 48.80 -36.59 4.55
CA ASP A 699 50.14 -36.34 5.06
C ASP A 699 51.23 -37.10 4.28
N ASP A 700 50.85 -38.08 3.46
CA ASP A 700 51.79 -38.85 2.66
C ASP A 700 52.07 -38.14 1.31
N PRO A 701 53.31 -37.67 1.07
CA PRO A 701 53.65 -37.00 -0.18
C PRO A 701 53.60 -37.93 -1.40
N THR A 702 53.75 -39.25 -1.19
CA THR A 702 53.76 -40.24 -2.29
C THR A 702 52.35 -40.49 -2.82
N THR A 703 51.34 -40.58 -1.95
CA THR A 703 49.92 -40.71 -2.34
C THR A 703 49.45 -39.45 -3.06
N ARG A 704 49.89 -38.25 -2.64
CA ARG A 704 49.62 -36.99 -3.37
C ARG A 704 50.18 -36.99 -4.78
N LYS A 705 51.42 -37.44 -4.97
CA LYS A 705 52.03 -37.55 -6.30
C LYS A 705 51.23 -38.50 -7.20
N GLN A 706 50.86 -39.67 -6.68
CA GLN A 706 50.02 -40.63 -7.40
C GLN A 706 48.63 -40.07 -7.74
N MET A 707 48.03 -39.29 -6.85
CA MET A 707 46.76 -38.60 -7.10
C MET A 707 46.89 -37.62 -8.27
N HIS A 708 47.94 -36.78 -8.28
CA HIS A 708 48.19 -35.84 -9.37
C HIS A 708 48.46 -36.54 -10.71
N GLU A 709 49.17 -37.67 -10.69
CA GLU A 709 49.40 -38.48 -11.90
C GLU A 709 48.10 -39.11 -12.43
N LYS A 710 47.23 -39.59 -11.54
CA LYS A 710 45.91 -40.15 -11.91
C LYS A 710 44.93 -39.08 -12.41
N LEU A 711 45.01 -37.87 -11.88
CA LEU A 711 44.26 -36.71 -12.36
C LEU A 711 44.74 -36.28 -13.75
N ARG A 712 46.06 -36.24 -13.98
CA ARG A 712 46.64 -35.88 -15.28
C ARG A 712 46.39 -36.91 -16.39
N SER A 713 46.13 -38.17 -16.02
CA SER A 713 45.92 -39.27 -16.97
C SER A 713 44.44 -39.63 -17.20
N ASP A 714 43.49 -38.86 -16.65
CA ASP A 714 42.03 -39.11 -16.67
C ASP A 714 41.62 -40.51 -16.15
N ARG A 715 42.49 -41.17 -15.39
CA ARG A 715 42.23 -42.50 -14.81
C ARG A 715 41.50 -42.42 -13.46
N MET A 716 41.15 -41.22 -13.00
CA MET A 716 40.48 -41.04 -11.72
C MET A 716 38.98 -41.35 -11.84
N VAL A 717 38.55 -42.41 -11.16
CA VAL A 717 37.14 -42.79 -11.11
C VAL A 717 36.49 -42.19 -9.86
N ILE A 718 35.50 -41.32 -10.07
CA ILE A 718 34.68 -40.76 -8.99
C ILE A 718 33.60 -41.79 -8.59
N PRO A 719 33.37 -42.02 -7.29
CA PRO A 719 32.28 -42.89 -6.83
C PRO A 719 30.93 -42.38 -7.31
N LYS A 720 30.14 -43.25 -7.97
CA LYS A 720 28.82 -42.91 -8.50
C LYS A 720 27.71 -43.39 -7.55
N PHE A 721 26.64 -42.61 -7.44
CA PHE A 721 25.51 -42.88 -6.53
C PHE A 721 24.85 -44.25 -6.76
N TYR A 722 24.76 -44.75 -7.99
CA TYR A 722 24.18 -46.07 -8.26
C TYR A 722 24.86 -47.21 -7.49
N LYS A 723 26.17 -47.09 -7.21
CA LYS A 723 26.90 -48.10 -6.41
C LYS A 723 26.46 -48.07 -4.95
N VAL A 724 26.08 -46.90 -4.45
CA VAL A 724 25.49 -46.73 -3.11
C VAL A 724 24.11 -47.39 -3.08
N SER A 725 23.26 -47.20 -4.10
CA SER A 725 21.94 -47.84 -4.17
C SER A 725 22.03 -49.37 -4.11
N VAL A 726 23.03 -49.98 -4.75
CA VAL A 726 23.28 -51.44 -4.67
C VAL A 726 23.73 -51.86 -3.27
N MET A 727 24.58 -51.07 -2.63
CA MET A 727 25.03 -51.33 -1.26
C MET A 727 23.85 -51.20 -0.27
N LEU A 728 23.03 -50.14 -0.39
CA LEU A 728 21.83 -49.94 0.43
C LEU A 728 20.83 -51.09 0.24
N LYS A 729 20.61 -51.53 -1.01
CA LYS A 729 19.81 -52.73 -1.31
C LYS A 729 20.25 -53.93 -0.47
N ARG A 730 21.54 -54.23 -0.44
CA ARG A 730 22.07 -55.38 0.30
C ARG A 730 21.74 -55.30 1.80
N HIS A 731 21.92 -54.14 2.42
CA HIS A 731 21.70 -53.97 3.86
C HIS A 731 20.22 -53.92 4.23
N ILE A 732 19.39 -53.25 3.43
CA ILE A 732 17.94 -53.20 3.62
C ILE A 732 17.34 -54.60 3.43
N THR A 733 17.75 -55.34 2.39
CA THR A 733 17.34 -56.74 2.20
C THR A 733 17.70 -57.61 3.40
N LYS A 734 18.91 -57.46 3.95
CA LYS A 734 19.33 -58.21 5.14
C LYS A 734 18.45 -57.89 6.35
N ALA A 735 18.07 -56.63 6.54
CA ALA A 735 17.19 -56.23 7.64
C ALA A 735 15.78 -56.84 7.52
N TYR A 736 15.19 -56.81 6.32
CA TYR A 736 13.90 -57.47 6.06
C TYR A 736 13.98 -59.00 6.26
N GLN A 737 15.03 -59.65 5.76
CA GLN A 737 15.24 -61.09 5.99
C GLN A 737 15.37 -61.42 7.48
N SER A 738 16.12 -60.62 8.24
CA SER A 738 16.22 -60.77 9.69
C SER A 738 14.87 -60.61 10.38
N TYR A 739 14.00 -59.73 9.88
CA TYR A 739 12.66 -59.55 10.41
C TYR A 739 11.75 -60.78 10.16
N PHE A 740 11.75 -61.32 8.94
CA PHE A 740 10.91 -62.49 8.61
C PHE A 740 11.37 -63.79 9.29
N ASN A 741 12.64 -63.88 9.68
CA ASN A 741 13.20 -65.07 10.35
C ASN A 741 12.93 -65.13 11.86
N GLN A 742 12.15 -64.20 12.43
CA GLN A 742 11.75 -64.23 13.83
C GLN A 742 10.79 -65.39 14.10
N ARG A 743 10.83 -65.96 15.31
CA ARG A 743 10.05 -67.16 15.65
C ARG A 743 8.55 -66.91 15.51
N HIS A 744 8.06 -65.80 16.07
CA HIS A 744 6.65 -65.46 16.01
C HIS A 744 6.19 -65.12 14.58
N VAL A 745 7.03 -64.44 13.78
CA VAL A 745 6.70 -64.12 12.38
C VAL A 745 6.63 -65.39 11.54
N ARG A 746 7.60 -66.29 11.69
CA ARG A 746 7.66 -67.56 10.97
C ARG A 746 6.46 -68.47 11.28
N ASN A 747 6.11 -68.63 12.55
CA ASN A 747 4.95 -69.45 12.96
C ASN A 747 3.62 -68.92 12.39
N LEU A 748 3.49 -67.59 12.29
CA LEU A 748 2.30 -66.94 11.71
C LEU A 748 2.31 -66.99 10.18
N TYR A 749 3.49 -67.00 9.55
CA TYR A 749 3.65 -67.03 8.10
C TYR A 749 3.51 -68.45 7.52
N GLU A 750 3.93 -69.49 8.24
CA GLU A 750 3.80 -70.90 7.79
C GLU A 750 2.33 -71.34 7.64
N ASN A 751 1.39 -70.70 8.35
CA ASN A 751 -0.04 -70.98 8.32
C ASN A 751 -0.85 -69.94 7.53
N TYR A 752 -0.21 -69.25 6.59
CA TYR A 752 -0.77 -68.11 5.86
C TYR A 752 -2.09 -68.45 5.13
N ASP A 753 -2.15 -69.56 4.39
CA ASP A 753 -3.35 -69.90 3.61
C ASP A 753 -4.50 -70.52 4.44
N THR A 754 -4.24 -70.89 5.70
CA THR A 754 -5.19 -71.65 6.54
C THR A 754 -5.83 -70.82 7.66
N PHE A 755 -5.21 -69.72 8.12
CA PHE A 755 -5.73 -68.88 9.20
C PHE A 755 -5.60 -67.37 8.89
N ASN A 756 -6.33 -66.54 9.63
CA ASN A 756 -6.28 -65.09 9.47
C ASN A 756 -4.90 -64.53 9.86
N ILE A 757 -4.25 -63.80 8.95
CA ILE A 757 -2.89 -63.28 9.12
C ILE A 757 -2.91 -61.89 9.75
N SER A 758 -1.83 -61.56 10.46
CA SER A 758 -1.59 -60.18 10.85
C SER A 758 -1.34 -59.30 9.61
N ASN A 759 -2.23 -58.34 9.36
CA ASN A 759 -2.09 -57.33 8.30
C ASN A 759 -0.71 -56.65 8.27
N LYS A 760 -0.02 -56.60 9.43
CA LYS A 760 1.33 -56.04 9.54
C LYS A 760 2.40 -56.88 8.84
N ILE A 761 2.32 -58.21 8.89
CA ILE A 761 3.29 -59.10 8.23
C ILE A 761 3.15 -58.99 6.71
N MET A 762 1.90 -58.89 6.23
CA MET A 762 1.63 -58.65 4.80
C MET A 762 2.16 -57.30 4.34
N LEU A 763 1.91 -56.23 5.10
CA LEU A 763 2.46 -54.91 4.80
C LEU A 763 4.00 -54.90 4.70
N MET A 764 4.68 -55.64 5.58
CA MET A 764 6.13 -55.78 5.55
C MET A 764 6.60 -56.51 4.28
N LYS A 765 5.84 -57.52 3.83
CA LYS A 765 6.14 -58.28 2.63
C LYS A 765 5.94 -57.45 1.38
N ASP A 766 4.80 -56.79 1.24
CA ASP A 766 4.48 -55.94 0.09
C ASP A 766 5.47 -54.78 -0.05
N SER A 767 5.85 -54.15 1.08
CA SER A 767 6.87 -53.09 1.10
C SER A 767 8.25 -53.62 0.68
N TYR A 768 8.62 -54.83 1.12
CA TYR A 768 9.89 -55.44 0.77
C TYR A 768 9.97 -55.84 -0.71
N GLU A 769 8.91 -56.44 -1.25
CA GLU A 769 8.80 -56.81 -2.67
C GLU A 769 8.83 -55.55 -3.56
N SER A 770 8.03 -54.54 -3.22
CA SER A 770 8.00 -53.25 -3.94
C SER A 770 9.36 -52.55 -3.93
N TYR A 771 10.11 -52.64 -2.82
CA TYR A 771 11.47 -52.12 -2.72
C TYR A 771 12.44 -52.86 -3.64
N LEU A 772 12.41 -54.20 -3.66
CA LEU A 772 13.32 -55.00 -4.47
C LEU A 772 13.19 -54.72 -5.97
N GLU A 773 11.97 -54.47 -6.44
CA GLU A 773 11.67 -54.14 -7.83
C GLU A 773 12.17 -52.74 -8.22
N ASN A 774 12.08 -51.76 -7.30
CA ASN A 774 12.26 -50.33 -7.63
C ASN A 774 13.42 -49.64 -6.89
N TYR A 775 14.32 -50.37 -6.22
CA TYR A 775 15.38 -49.82 -5.35
C TYR A 775 16.30 -48.75 -5.99
N GLN A 776 16.37 -48.66 -7.32
CA GLN A 776 17.20 -47.68 -8.02
C GLN A 776 16.56 -46.27 -8.04
N ASP A 777 15.23 -46.21 -8.01
CA ASP A 777 14.44 -44.99 -8.17
C ASP A 777 13.85 -44.48 -6.84
N ILE A 778 14.01 -45.24 -5.76
CA ILE A 778 13.47 -44.91 -4.44
C ILE A 778 14.29 -43.81 -3.78
N ILE A 779 13.57 -42.81 -3.26
CA ILE A 779 14.08 -41.78 -2.36
C ILE A 779 13.41 -42.01 -1.00
N PHE A 780 14.23 -42.16 0.04
CA PHE A 780 13.80 -42.40 1.42
C PHE A 780 13.54 -41.09 2.17
#